data_AF-A0A2S3QBZ4-F1
#
_entry.id   AF-A0A2S3QBZ4-F1
#
_cell.length_a   1.000
_cell.length_b   1.000
_cell.length_c   1.000
_cell.angle_alpha   90.00
_cell.angle_beta   90.00
_cell.angle_gamma   90.00
#
_symmetry.space_group_name_H-M   'P 1'
#
loop_
_entity.id
_entity.type
_entity.pdbx_description
1 polymer ?
#
loop_
_entity_poly.entity_id
_entity_poly.type
_entity_poly.pdbx_seq_one_letter_code
_entity_poly.pdbx_strand_id
1 'polypeptide(L)'
;MESFPLLNIWSAYSLLRSSWDIDKGLAELKRLGYRTVGLADFQSLAAAELFSRRAAHLDMATWLGMTVALAPDLHVMLYAQSPDGWQLLCTMVQEGVPTELDRLASPHLLLVLPAASYEDQRLWPAVTALKFGGLVEELRPEQASHGLPWIPACPVRYHAREEDAYQILMHMGEHLPQPGACSASSPQSVLAPYPVEWRPLLFQELPPSVLPQERARLPVFLETPSQDQEQLVYQAKMGLDAWNPTPKEPYEARLQHELNIIVSMGYASYFLIVADLVQYARTHGILTGPGRGSAAGSLVARCLGITSIDPIEHGLLFERFLNPHRRTLPDIDLDVDFTKRYQLIEYLRQRWGTDRVAQIGTYGTLGARAVLRDVARVLQIPAAQVNAVMANVPQTPGLRLEEIAGDLKPRTLAIEPSGRWWRVSRALEGLPRHSSIHAAGVVLSDRPLAQLVPCVKGPDGHLVTQMDMVSVEKLGLLKLDVLGLRALSVAVRIGGSRQHGFNTVDGADPLTLGLLARGDTDAVFQLDGHGVRELLQRMKPRHAKEIIDVVALYRPGPMDAIGTYLARRAGQEPVPHDIFGAVCHDTYGVMVYQEQLMQLVQTMAGYTLAEADLFRRAISKKDHATLSQMEGDFTARAQGKQWSLQEIREIWGSIMAFADYGFNKSHAAAYGLFSYYMAYLKAHYPLEFWAAEFSTIGVDKLTQEAKRAVSQGIVLWPPDVTRSHVDFVAEPSGIVAGLTLIRGVSPEMAQRIIAERERKSFQSKSEAFERISRVTQSRIAELVSASGALGRLPGRLLKTGQLSLFDTEQDASLQQVDAVQSFGMEWPVAQGPIYIRTTRRLEDVSWWQRQLKSLQRDFPGPHAVIVGNDQGKAFRVDGIRLQGSWQSLQALRALPMVSGCGRRIETKRVWTDGQDITRGTD
;
A
#
# COMPACT_ATOMS: atom_id res chain seq x y z
N MET A 1 -51.62 4.89 7.07
CA MET A 1 -50.20 4.50 6.98
C MET A 1 -49.37 5.78 7.10
N GLU A 2 -48.39 5.80 8.00
CA GLU A 2 -47.54 6.98 8.25
C GLU A 2 -46.07 6.77 7.81
N SER A 3 -45.70 5.53 7.47
CA SER A 3 -44.41 5.17 6.89
C SER A 3 -44.60 4.01 5.90
N PHE A 4 -43.66 3.87 4.97
CA PHE A 4 -43.52 2.77 4.02
C PHE A 4 -42.02 2.62 3.70
N PRO A 5 -41.55 1.48 3.19
CA PRO A 5 -40.12 1.28 2.94
C PRO A 5 -39.66 2.00 1.65
N LEU A 6 -38.65 2.87 1.77
CA LEU A 6 -38.04 3.52 0.61
C LEU A 6 -36.96 2.61 0.01
N LEU A 7 -37.32 1.81 -0.99
CA LEU A 7 -36.47 0.71 -1.48
C LEU A 7 -35.49 1.08 -2.61
N ASN A 8 -35.87 1.96 -3.54
CA ASN A 8 -35.10 2.24 -4.76
C ASN A 8 -33.97 3.27 -4.55
N ILE A 9 -33.05 2.99 -3.64
CA ILE A 9 -31.86 3.82 -3.38
C ILE A 9 -30.64 3.19 -4.08
N TRP A 10 -29.93 3.99 -4.88
CA TRP A 10 -28.57 3.69 -5.31
C TRP A 10 -27.62 4.57 -4.51
N SER A 11 -26.62 3.97 -3.85
CA SER A 11 -25.52 4.69 -3.21
C SER A 11 -24.42 5.02 -4.23
N ALA A 12 -23.42 5.82 -3.83
CA ALA A 12 -22.23 6.05 -4.64
C ALA A 12 -21.37 4.80 -4.93
N TYR A 13 -21.71 3.62 -4.39
CA TYR A 13 -21.15 2.33 -4.81
C TYR A 13 -21.81 1.77 -6.09
N SER A 14 -22.94 2.33 -6.53
CA SER A 14 -23.29 2.41 -7.94
C SER A 14 -22.31 3.36 -8.63
N LEU A 15 -21.11 2.84 -8.94
CA LEU A 15 -19.96 3.63 -9.40
C LEU A 15 -20.31 4.51 -10.60
N LEU A 16 -20.08 5.83 -10.46
CA LEU A 16 -20.42 6.86 -11.46
C LEU A 16 -21.89 6.86 -11.91
N ARG A 17 -22.79 6.24 -11.14
CA ARG A 17 -24.24 6.07 -11.42
C ARG A 17 -25.16 6.67 -10.35
N SER A 18 -24.62 7.09 -9.21
CA SER A 18 -25.30 7.82 -8.14
C SER A 18 -24.29 8.69 -7.39
N SER A 19 -24.73 9.85 -6.92
CA SER A 19 -23.94 10.73 -6.03
C SER A 19 -24.49 10.74 -4.60
N TRP A 20 -25.29 9.74 -4.23
CA TRP A 20 -25.88 9.63 -2.90
C TRP A 20 -24.90 8.96 -1.91
N ASP A 21 -24.42 9.73 -0.95
CA ASP A 21 -23.59 9.24 0.16
C ASP A 21 -24.45 8.57 1.24
N ILE A 22 -23.93 7.47 1.79
CA ILE A 22 -24.64 6.61 2.74
C ILE A 22 -24.79 7.28 4.10
N ASP A 23 -23.72 7.91 4.61
CA ASP A 23 -23.71 8.46 5.97
C ASP A 23 -24.57 9.72 6.06
N LYS A 24 -24.42 10.62 5.09
CA LYS A 24 -25.27 11.81 4.87
C LYS A 24 -26.72 11.42 4.57
N GLY A 25 -26.91 10.42 3.71
CA GLY A 25 -28.21 10.02 3.17
C GLY A 25 -29.11 9.31 4.17
N LEU A 26 -28.57 8.40 4.99
CA LEU A 26 -29.36 7.74 6.03
C LEU A 26 -29.79 8.72 7.13
N ALA A 27 -28.92 9.67 7.51
CA ALA A 27 -29.29 10.75 8.43
C ALA A 27 -30.37 11.67 7.85
N GLU A 28 -30.31 11.98 6.55
CA GLU A 28 -31.37 12.71 5.83
C GLU A 28 -32.70 11.94 5.83
N LEU A 29 -32.69 10.64 5.57
CA LEU A 29 -33.88 9.78 5.56
C LEU A 29 -34.50 9.60 6.95
N LYS A 30 -33.70 9.43 8.00
CA LYS A 30 -34.21 9.39 9.38
C LYS A 30 -34.93 10.68 9.76
N ARG A 31 -34.36 11.84 9.38
CA ARG A 31 -34.96 13.17 9.58
C ARG A 31 -36.25 13.37 8.76
N LEU A 32 -36.37 12.72 7.60
CA LEU A 32 -37.59 12.73 6.77
C LEU A 32 -38.69 11.77 7.30
N GLY A 33 -38.41 10.95 8.32
CA GLY A 33 -39.39 10.08 8.98
C GLY A 33 -39.42 8.63 8.46
N TYR A 34 -38.46 8.19 7.66
CA TYR A 34 -38.35 6.80 7.26
C TYR A 34 -37.87 5.92 8.41
N ARG A 35 -38.53 4.77 8.59
CA ARG A 35 -38.12 3.70 9.52
C ARG A 35 -37.45 2.54 8.79
N THR A 36 -37.89 2.27 7.57
CA THR A 36 -37.40 1.18 6.73
C THR A 36 -36.91 1.74 5.40
N VAL A 37 -35.73 1.30 4.97
CA VAL A 37 -35.05 1.75 3.73
C VAL A 37 -34.46 0.55 3.00
N GLY A 38 -34.28 0.64 1.69
CA GLY A 38 -33.65 -0.39 0.88
C GLY A 38 -32.45 0.14 0.10
N LEU A 39 -31.44 -0.71 -0.06
CA LEU A 39 -30.33 -0.49 -0.98
C LEU A 39 -30.49 -1.43 -2.18
N ALA A 40 -30.38 -0.90 -3.39
CA ALA A 40 -30.46 -1.66 -4.64
C ALA A 40 -29.41 -1.20 -5.66
N ASP A 41 -28.14 -1.14 -5.24
CA ASP A 41 -27.05 -0.63 -6.08
C ASP A 41 -26.95 -1.37 -7.44
N PHE A 42 -26.58 -0.66 -8.50
CA PHE A 42 -26.57 -1.18 -9.86
C PHE A 42 -25.50 -2.28 -10.03
N GLN A 43 -25.94 -3.52 -10.21
CA GLN A 43 -25.14 -4.75 -10.36
C GLN A 43 -24.09 -4.94 -9.24
N SER A 44 -24.38 -4.43 -8.05
CA SER A 44 -23.41 -4.33 -6.95
C SER A 44 -24.08 -4.56 -5.59
N LEU A 45 -23.39 -5.29 -4.72
CA LEU A 45 -23.70 -5.49 -3.30
C LEU A 45 -22.60 -4.92 -2.39
N ALA A 46 -21.63 -4.18 -2.96
CA ALA A 46 -20.43 -3.69 -2.27
C ALA A 46 -20.72 -2.93 -0.97
N ALA A 47 -21.78 -2.11 -0.97
CA ALA A 47 -22.18 -1.28 0.16
C ALA A 47 -23.11 -1.95 1.17
N ALA A 48 -23.55 -3.21 0.98
CA ALA A 48 -24.66 -3.78 1.75
C ALA A 48 -24.37 -3.90 3.27
N GLU A 49 -23.17 -4.31 3.67
CA GLU A 49 -22.76 -4.34 5.10
C GLU A 49 -22.70 -2.92 5.66
N LEU A 50 -22.01 -2.01 4.95
CA LEU A 50 -21.83 -0.62 5.35
C LEU A 50 -23.19 0.08 5.54
N PHE A 51 -24.09 -0.02 4.56
CA PHE A 51 -25.44 0.53 4.61
C PHE A 51 -26.25 -0.05 5.77
N SER A 52 -26.27 -1.39 5.93
CA SER A 52 -27.02 -2.04 7.01
C SER A 52 -26.51 -1.65 8.40
N ARG A 53 -25.19 -1.67 8.60
CA ARG A 53 -24.54 -1.24 9.86
C ARG A 53 -24.79 0.24 10.16
N ARG A 54 -24.75 1.12 9.16
CA ARG A 54 -25.01 2.56 9.35
C ARG A 54 -26.48 2.86 9.64
N ALA A 55 -27.40 2.14 9.00
CA ALA A 55 -28.83 2.27 9.26
C ALA A 55 -29.22 1.72 10.65
N ALA A 56 -28.60 0.61 11.08
CA ALA A 56 -28.76 0.07 12.43
C ALA A 56 -28.31 1.06 13.53
N HIS A 57 -27.24 1.84 13.30
CA HIS A 57 -26.83 2.93 14.20
C HIS A 57 -27.83 4.11 14.28
N LEU A 58 -28.85 4.13 13.41
CA LEU A 58 -29.90 5.15 13.38
C LEU A 58 -31.28 4.56 13.71
N ASP A 59 -31.37 3.34 14.25
CA ASP A 59 -32.63 2.59 14.46
C ASP A 59 -33.49 2.54 13.19
N MET A 60 -32.91 2.06 12.08
CA MET A 60 -33.59 1.89 10.79
C MET A 60 -33.44 0.46 10.28
N ALA A 61 -34.54 -0.12 9.78
CA ALA A 61 -34.57 -1.44 9.18
C ALA A 61 -34.11 -1.39 7.71
N THR A 62 -33.33 -2.39 7.26
CA THR A 62 -32.75 -2.40 5.91
C THR A 62 -33.21 -3.55 5.03
N TRP A 63 -33.66 -3.22 3.82
CA TRP A 63 -33.67 -4.12 2.68
C TRP A 63 -32.35 -4.04 1.94
N LEU A 64 -31.82 -5.17 1.50
CA LEU A 64 -30.49 -5.28 0.90
C LEU A 64 -30.59 -6.10 -0.38
N GLY A 65 -30.12 -5.49 -1.47
CA GLY A 65 -30.31 -5.98 -2.82
C GLY A 65 -29.46 -5.25 -3.84
N MET A 66 -29.73 -5.53 -5.11
CA MET A 66 -29.09 -4.87 -6.25
C MET A 66 -30.12 -4.57 -7.35
N THR A 67 -29.83 -3.61 -8.21
CA THR A 67 -30.56 -3.43 -9.48
C THR A 67 -29.80 -4.16 -10.60
N VAL A 68 -30.44 -5.12 -11.26
CA VAL A 68 -29.90 -5.83 -12.43
C VAL A 68 -30.51 -5.27 -13.72
N ALA A 69 -29.77 -5.37 -14.83
CA ALA A 69 -30.27 -5.06 -16.17
C ALA A 69 -30.48 -6.37 -16.95
N LEU A 70 -31.69 -6.56 -17.49
CA LEU A 70 -32.04 -7.71 -18.35
C LEU A 70 -32.06 -7.33 -19.84
N ALA A 71 -32.35 -6.06 -20.11
CA ALA A 71 -32.17 -5.37 -21.40
C ALA A 71 -31.77 -3.91 -21.11
N PRO A 72 -31.33 -3.11 -22.10
CA PRO A 72 -30.90 -1.72 -21.89
C PRO A 72 -31.94 -0.85 -21.16
N ASP A 73 -33.23 -1.09 -21.44
CA ASP A 73 -34.37 -0.35 -20.89
C ASP A 73 -35.11 -1.13 -19.78
N LEU A 74 -34.72 -2.40 -19.53
CA LEU A 74 -35.36 -3.29 -18.55
C LEU A 74 -34.45 -3.55 -17.35
N HIS A 75 -34.63 -2.73 -16.33
CA HIS A 75 -34.02 -2.91 -15.01
C HIS A 75 -34.96 -3.66 -14.06
N VAL A 76 -34.40 -4.41 -13.11
CA VAL A 76 -35.15 -5.14 -12.06
C VAL A 76 -34.39 -5.03 -10.75
N MET A 77 -35.07 -4.76 -9.64
CA MET A 77 -34.44 -4.78 -8.30
C MET A 77 -34.67 -6.15 -7.64
N LEU A 78 -33.61 -6.72 -7.05
CA LEU A 78 -33.65 -8.00 -6.35
C LEU A 78 -33.12 -7.82 -4.93
N TYR A 79 -33.93 -8.14 -3.91
CA TYR A 79 -33.54 -8.05 -2.49
C TYR A 79 -33.64 -9.41 -1.80
N ALA A 80 -32.74 -9.68 -0.85
CA ALA A 80 -32.76 -10.93 -0.08
C ALA A 80 -33.88 -10.93 0.97
N GLN A 81 -34.72 -11.96 1.02
CA GLN A 81 -35.69 -12.18 2.11
C GLN A 81 -35.16 -13.13 3.19
N SER A 82 -34.06 -13.84 2.93
CA SER A 82 -33.45 -14.84 3.82
C SER A 82 -31.96 -15.02 3.50
N PRO A 83 -31.17 -15.72 4.34
CA PRO A 83 -29.76 -16.02 4.05
C PRO A 83 -29.55 -16.77 2.73
N ASP A 84 -30.44 -17.69 2.34
CA ASP A 84 -30.36 -18.36 1.03
C ASP A 84 -30.60 -17.38 -0.11
N GLY A 85 -31.45 -16.36 0.10
CA GLY A 85 -31.64 -15.24 -0.80
C GLY A 85 -30.38 -14.40 -0.95
N TRP A 86 -29.68 -14.12 0.15
CA TRP A 86 -28.38 -13.45 0.13
C TRP A 86 -27.34 -14.26 -0.65
N GLN A 87 -27.29 -15.58 -0.46
CA GLN A 87 -26.44 -16.48 -1.23
C GLN A 87 -26.78 -16.44 -2.73
N LEU A 88 -28.06 -16.48 -3.10
CA LEU A 88 -28.49 -16.36 -4.50
C LEU A 88 -28.02 -15.05 -5.14
N LEU A 89 -28.17 -13.92 -4.45
CA LEU A 89 -27.67 -12.63 -4.95
C LEU A 89 -26.14 -12.62 -5.11
N CYS A 90 -25.40 -13.18 -4.16
CA CYS A 90 -23.94 -13.28 -4.24
C CYS A 90 -23.49 -14.19 -5.40
N THR A 91 -24.17 -15.31 -5.64
CA THR A 91 -23.93 -16.19 -6.79
C THR A 91 -24.21 -15.48 -8.12
N MET A 92 -25.30 -14.71 -8.24
CA MET A 92 -25.59 -13.92 -9.45
C MET A 92 -24.50 -12.88 -9.75
N VAL A 93 -23.89 -12.29 -8.72
CA VAL A 93 -22.72 -11.38 -8.87
C VAL A 93 -21.44 -12.13 -9.28
N GLN A 94 -21.25 -13.35 -8.80
CA GLN A 94 -20.06 -14.17 -9.06
C GLN A 94 -20.06 -14.85 -10.44
N GLU A 95 -21.24 -15.24 -10.92
CA GLU A 95 -21.39 -16.10 -12.11
C GLU A 95 -22.06 -15.40 -13.29
N GLY A 96 -22.71 -14.27 -13.04
CA GLY A 96 -23.49 -13.52 -14.01
C GLY A 96 -24.99 -13.61 -13.71
N VAL A 97 -25.70 -12.50 -13.88
CA VAL A 97 -27.14 -12.45 -13.67
C VAL A 97 -27.86 -13.17 -14.82
N PRO A 98 -28.79 -14.11 -14.54
CA PRO A 98 -29.65 -14.69 -15.57
C PRO A 98 -30.47 -13.64 -16.31
N THR A 99 -30.48 -13.70 -17.65
CA THR A 99 -31.32 -12.84 -18.51
C THR A 99 -32.78 -13.29 -18.58
N GLU A 100 -33.06 -14.55 -18.25
CA GLU A 100 -34.40 -15.13 -18.19
C GLU A 100 -35.04 -14.83 -16.82
N LEU A 101 -36.16 -14.12 -16.80
CA LEU A 101 -36.84 -13.70 -15.55
C LEU A 101 -37.24 -14.90 -14.67
N ASP A 102 -37.62 -16.02 -15.28
CA ASP A 102 -37.98 -17.27 -14.59
C ASP A 102 -36.80 -17.89 -13.81
N ARG A 103 -35.54 -17.50 -14.10
CA ARG A 103 -34.36 -17.92 -13.33
C ARG A 103 -34.00 -16.96 -12.18
N LEU A 104 -34.69 -15.81 -12.10
CA LEU A 104 -34.66 -14.91 -10.94
C LEU A 104 -35.78 -15.24 -9.94
N ALA A 105 -36.70 -16.13 -10.32
CA ALA A 105 -37.76 -16.66 -9.49
C ALA A 105 -37.21 -17.44 -8.29
N SER A 106 -37.42 -16.94 -7.08
CA SER A 106 -37.07 -17.66 -5.86
C SER A 106 -37.96 -17.21 -4.69
N PRO A 107 -38.47 -18.14 -3.85
CA PRO A 107 -39.19 -17.79 -2.62
C PRO A 107 -38.29 -17.16 -1.55
N HIS A 108 -37.00 -16.99 -1.84
CA HIS A 108 -36.00 -16.34 -0.97
C HIS A 108 -35.65 -14.91 -1.43
N LEU A 109 -36.22 -14.44 -2.55
CA LEU A 109 -35.93 -13.13 -3.15
C LEU A 109 -37.20 -12.28 -3.30
N LEU A 110 -37.14 -11.02 -2.90
CA LEU A 110 -38.11 -10.01 -3.29
C LEU A 110 -37.66 -9.41 -4.63
N LEU A 111 -38.39 -9.71 -5.70
CA LEU A 111 -38.21 -9.09 -7.01
C LEU A 111 -39.17 -7.90 -7.16
N VAL A 112 -38.64 -6.75 -7.58
CA VAL A 112 -39.40 -5.52 -7.83
C VAL A 112 -39.14 -4.99 -9.24
N LEU A 113 -40.21 -4.81 -10.02
CA LEU A 113 -40.18 -4.29 -11.38
C LEU A 113 -40.45 -2.77 -11.43
N PRO A 114 -39.81 -2.00 -12.32
CA PRO A 114 -40.14 -0.59 -12.58
C PRO A 114 -41.46 -0.44 -13.36
N ALA A 115 -42.08 0.74 -13.28
CA ALA A 115 -43.38 1.01 -13.89
C ALA A 115 -43.43 0.73 -15.40
N ALA A 116 -42.35 1.05 -16.13
CA ALA A 116 -42.23 0.80 -17.57
C ALA A 116 -42.28 -0.69 -17.96
N SER A 117 -41.91 -1.61 -17.06
CA SER A 117 -41.94 -3.06 -17.35
C SER A 117 -43.36 -3.62 -17.48
N TYR A 118 -44.38 -2.94 -16.96
CA TYR A 118 -45.76 -3.43 -16.94
C TYR A 118 -46.44 -3.41 -18.32
N GLU A 119 -45.87 -2.67 -19.28
CA GLU A 119 -46.32 -2.65 -20.68
C GLU A 119 -45.81 -3.87 -21.49
N ASP A 120 -44.85 -4.64 -20.96
CA ASP A 120 -44.32 -5.86 -21.60
C ASP A 120 -45.11 -7.12 -21.19
N GLN A 121 -46.00 -7.57 -22.09
CA GLN A 121 -46.83 -8.76 -21.90
C GLN A 121 -46.02 -10.06 -21.67
N ARG A 122 -44.73 -10.10 -22.00
CA ARG A 122 -43.88 -11.29 -21.81
C ARG A 122 -43.55 -11.55 -20.33
N LEU A 123 -43.58 -10.52 -19.48
CA LEU A 123 -43.20 -10.64 -18.06
C LEU A 123 -44.38 -11.11 -17.18
N TRP A 124 -45.62 -10.87 -17.63
CA TRP A 124 -46.83 -11.09 -16.83
C TRP A 124 -47.07 -12.52 -16.31
N PRO A 125 -46.74 -13.62 -17.03
CA PRO A 125 -46.90 -14.97 -16.50
C PRO A 125 -46.08 -15.21 -15.24
N ALA A 126 -44.81 -14.79 -15.24
CA ALA A 126 -43.90 -14.88 -14.09
C ALA A 126 -44.34 -13.96 -12.95
N VAL A 127 -44.68 -12.70 -13.27
CA VAL A 127 -45.21 -11.70 -12.30
C VAL A 127 -46.40 -12.24 -11.52
N THR A 128 -47.34 -12.90 -12.20
CA THR A 128 -48.57 -13.43 -11.59
C THR A 128 -48.31 -14.69 -10.78
N ALA A 129 -47.43 -15.59 -11.26
CA ALA A 129 -47.09 -16.82 -10.55
C ALA A 129 -46.31 -16.58 -9.25
N LEU A 130 -45.48 -15.53 -9.21
CA LEU A 130 -44.46 -15.33 -8.18
C LEU A 130 -44.75 -14.15 -7.24
N LYS A 131 -45.88 -13.44 -7.43
CA LYS A 131 -46.38 -12.37 -6.55
C LYS A 131 -45.39 -11.21 -6.34
N PHE A 132 -44.76 -10.77 -7.42
CA PHE A 132 -43.76 -9.69 -7.39
C PHE A 132 -44.34 -8.33 -6.96
N GLY A 133 -43.48 -7.46 -6.42
CA GLY A 133 -43.83 -6.07 -6.13
C GLY A 133 -43.61 -5.16 -7.33
N GLY A 134 -44.46 -4.15 -7.50
CA GLY A 134 -44.31 -3.16 -8.58
C GLY A 134 -43.90 -1.78 -8.07
N LEU A 135 -42.83 -1.20 -8.60
CA LEU A 135 -42.54 0.22 -8.43
C LEU A 135 -43.46 1.03 -9.35
N VAL A 136 -44.18 2.00 -8.79
CA VAL A 136 -45.15 2.80 -9.55
C VAL A 136 -44.69 4.25 -9.64
N GLU A 137 -44.51 4.77 -10.86
CA GLU A 137 -44.25 6.21 -11.09
C GLU A 137 -45.56 6.99 -11.16
N GLU A 138 -46.57 6.45 -11.84
CA GLU A 138 -47.95 6.92 -11.86
C GLU A 138 -48.86 5.68 -12.00
N LEU A 139 -49.92 5.57 -11.18
CA LEU A 139 -50.70 4.34 -11.04
C LEU A 139 -51.92 4.38 -11.98
N ARG A 140 -51.87 3.61 -13.08
CA ARG A 140 -52.98 3.50 -14.05
C ARG A 140 -54.03 2.50 -13.54
N PRO A 141 -55.35 2.72 -13.78
CA PRO A 141 -56.42 1.84 -13.26
C PRO A 141 -56.28 0.36 -13.63
N GLU A 142 -55.71 0.08 -14.81
CA GLU A 142 -55.44 -1.28 -15.31
C GLU A 142 -54.49 -2.04 -14.38
N GLN A 143 -53.41 -1.40 -13.92
CA GLN A 143 -52.40 -2.00 -13.04
C GLN A 143 -53.02 -2.46 -11.71
N ALA A 144 -53.89 -1.63 -11.11
CA ALA A 144 -54.54 -1.93 -9.83
C ALA A 144 -55.40 -3.22 -9.86
N SER A 145 -55.84 -3.67 -11.03
CA SER A 145 -56.68 -4.88 -11.18
C SER A 145 -55.95 -6.20 -10.86
N HIS A 146 -54.62 -6.22 -10.88
CA HIS A 146 -53.82 -7.44 -10.77
C HIS A 146 -53.57 -7.94 -9.33
N GLY A 147 -54.00 -7.21 -8.30
CA GLY A 147 -53.97 -7.67 -6.90
C GLY A 147 -52.58 -7.82 -6.26
N LEU A 148 -51.55 -7.19 -6.84
CA LEU A 148 -50.16 -7.21 -6.34
C LEU A 148 -49.87 -6.02 -5.40
N PRO A 149 -48.81 -6.10 -4.55
CA PRO A 149 -48.40 -4.99 -3.69
C PRO A 149 -47.52 -3.97 -4.44
N TRP A 150 -47.75 -2.68 -4.21
CA TRP A 150 -47.10 -1.59 -4.95
C TRP A 150 -46.16 -0.74 -4.09
N ILE A 151 -44.94 -0.51 -4.57
CA ILE A 151 -43.91 0.29 -3.92
C ILE A 151 -43.92 1.70 -4.56
N PRO A 152 -44.10 2.79 -3.80
CA PRO A 152 -44.09 4.14 -4.37
C PRO A 152 -42.76 4.50 -5.05
N ALA A 153 -42.80 5.13 -6.23
CA ALA A 153 -41.57 5.58 -6.89
C ALA A 153 -40.90 6.75 -6.17
N CYS A 154 -39.64 6.53 -5.81
CA CYS A 154 -38.68 7.56 -5.48
C CYS A 154 -37.28 6.96 -5.75
N PRO A 155 -36.82 6.95 -7.02
CA PRO A 155 -35.50 6.42 -7.39
C PRO A 155 -34.41 7.41 -6.94
N VAL A 156 -33.96 7.25 -5.69
CA VAL A 156 -32.97 8.16 -5.09
C VAL A 156 -31.60 7.93 -5.72
N ARG A 157 -31.03 8.99 -6.31
CA ARG A 157 -29.70 8.99 -6.96
C ARG A 157 -28.79 10.13 -6.50
N TYR A 158 -29.31 11.09 -5.73
CA TYR A 158 -28.57 12.27 -5.25
C TYR A 158 -29.25 12.92 -4.03
N HIS A 159 -28.57 13.87 -3.38
CA HIS A 159 -29.16 14.64 -2.26
C HIS A 159 -29.87 15.91 -2.74
N ALA A 160 -30.73 16.48 -1.90
CA ALA A 160 -31.45 17.70 -2.23
C ALA A 160 -30.49 18.82 -2.69
N ARG A 161 -30.76 19.39 -3.88
CA ARG A 161 -29.96 20.45 -4.57
C ARG A 161 -28.62 19.98 -5.18
N GLU A 162 -28.34 18.68 -5.22
CA GLU A 162 -27.10 18.11 -5.81
C GLU A 162 -27.32 17.42 -7.18
N GLU A 163 -28.50 17.59 -7.79
CA GLU A 163 -28.84 17.08 -9.13
C GLU A 163 -27.78 17.45 -10.18
N ASP A 164 -27.32 18.70 -10.19
CA ASP A 164 -26.27 19.19 -11.08
C ASP A 164 -24.93 18.43 -10.91
N ALA A 165 -24.62 17.97 -9.69
CA ALA A 165 -23.45 17.14 -9.44
C ALA A 165 -23.67 15.69 -9.91
N TYR A 166 -24.87 15.14 -9.74
CA TYR A 166 -25.27 13.85 -10.31
C TYR A 166 -25.21 13.86 -11.85
N GLN A 167 -25.75 14.89 -12.49
CA GLN A 167 -25.70 15.07 -13.95
C GLN A 167 -24.26 15.06 -14.46
N ILE A 168 -23.34 15.79 -13.81
CA ILE A 168 -21.90 15.77 -14.14
C ILE A 168 -21.29 14.39 -13.88
N LEU A 169 -21.66 13.71 -12.79
CA LEU A 169 -21.15 12.37 -12.46
C LEU A 169 -21.55 11.31 -13.51
N MET A 170 -22.80 11.34 -13.99
CA MET A 170 -23.26 10.45 -15.07
C MET A 170 -22.44 10.65 -16.35
N HIS A 171 -22.15 11.91 -16.71
CA HIS A 171 -21.26 12.23 -17.84
C HIS A 171 -19.79 11.82 -17.58
N MET A 172 -19.31 11.89 -16.33
CA MET A 172 -17.98 11.37 -15.94
C MET A 172 -17.86 9.84 -16.06
N GLY A 173 -18.99 9.12 -16.06
CA GLY A 173 -19.09 7.67 -16.25
C GLY A 173 -19.48 7.24 -17.67
N GLU A 174 -19.67 8.17 -18.60
CA GLU A 174 -20.21 7.89 -19.96
C GLU A 174 -21.60 7.20 -19.89
N HIS A 175 -22.49 7.74 -19.05
CA HIS A 175 -23.83 7.20 -18.80
C HIS A 175 -24.92 8.26 -19.00
N LEU A 176 -26.08 7.83 -19.48
CA LEU A 176 -27.27 8.68 -19.54
C LEU A 176 -27.94 8.77 -18.14
N PRO A 177 -28.38 9.96 -17.69
CA PRO A 177 -29.16 10.13 -16.47
C PRO A 177 -30.40 9.23 -16.48
N GLN A 178 -30.76 8.64 -15.33
CA GLN A 178 -31.94 7.78 -15.27
C GLN A 178 -33.24 8.60 -15.33
N PRO A 179 -34.26 8.16 -16.08
CA PRO A 179 -35.62 8.68 -15.96
C PRO A 179 -36.11 8.64 -14.51
N GLY A 180 -36.87 9.65 -14.09
CA GLY A 180 -37.43 9.77 -12.75
C GLY A 180 -36.43 9.99 -11.60
N ALA A 181 -35.11 9.93 -11.85
CA ALA A 181 -34.06 10.07 -10.83
C ALA A 181 -34.26 11.33 -9.97
N CYS A 182 -34.22 11.16 -8.65
CA CYS A 182 -34.56 12.24 -7.73
C CYS A 182 -33.71 12.24 -6.44
N SER A 183 -33.94 13.26 -5.61
CA SER A 183 -33.50 13.29 -4.22
C SER A 183 -34.60 12.84 -3.26
N ALA A 184 -34.20 12.29 -2.11
CA ALA A 184 -35.12 11.84 -1.07
C ALA A 184 -36.13 12.92 -0.66
N SER A 185 -37.40 12.52 -0.54
CA SER A 185 -38.55 13.35 -0.13
C SER A 185 -39.30 12.69 1.02
N SER A 186 -40.11 13.41 1.80
CA SER A 186 -40.80 12.81 2.95
C SER A 186 -41.85 11.78 2.52
N PRO A 187 -42.23 10.83 3.39
CA PRO A 187 -43.26 9.84 3.08
C PRO A 187 -44.59 10.47 2.61
N GLN A 188 -44.99 11.61 3.18
CA GLN A 188 -46.20 12.32 2.75
C GLN A 188 -46.08 12.90 1.35
N SER A 189 -44.91 13.47 0.99
CA SER A 189 -44.66 13.99 -0.36
C SER A 189 -44.63 12.88 -1.41
N VAL A 190 -44.01 11.74 -1.10
CA VAL A 190 -44.01 10.58 -2.02
C VAL A 190 -45.41 9.97 -2.12
N LEU A 191 -46.20 9.93 -1.03
CA LEU A 191 -47.58 9.42 -1.06
C LEU A 191 -48.63 10.39 -1.64
N ALA A 192 -48.25 11.64 -1.94
CA ALA A 192 -49.20 12.67 -2.40
C ALA A 192 -49.89 12.37 -3.76
N PRO A 193 -49.23 11.76 -4.77
CA PRO A 193 -49.87 11.43 -6.05
C PRO A 193 -50.87 10.27 -5.99
N TYR A 194 -50.88 9.48 -4.90
CA TYR A 194 -51.65 8.24 -4.83
C TYR A 194 -53.01 8.40 -4.12
N PRO A 195 -54.11 7.93 -4.72
CA PRO A 195 -55.43 7.89 -4.10
C PRO A 195 -55.44 7.24 -2.71
N VAL A 196 -56.30 7.73 -1.81
CA VAL A 196 -56.33 7.32 -0.40
C VAL A 196 -56.82 5.87 -0.28
N GLU A 197 -57.81 5.51 -1.08
CA GLU A 197 -58.39 4.19 -1.27
C GLU A 197 -57.40 3.13 -1.77
N TRP A 198 -56.30 3.53 -2.41
CA TRP A 198 -55.27 2.61 -2.93
C TRP A 198 -54.09 2.42 -1.96
N ARG A 199 -54.01 3.23 -0.89
CA ARG A 199 -52.97 3.10 0.14
C ARG A 199 -52.93 1.70 0.80
N PRO A 200 -54.04 0.97 1.03
CA PRO A 200 -54.00 -0.42 1.49
C PRO A 200 -53.26 -1.40 0.58
N LEU A 201 -53.18 -1.11 -0.74
CA LEU A 201 -52.48 -1.91 -1.75
C LEU A 201 -50.99 -1.55 -1.89
N LEU A 202 -50.55 -0.46 -1.24
CA LEU A 202 -49.13 -0.14 -1.18
C LEU A 202 -48.40 -1.14 -0.27
N PHE A 203 -47.15 -1.42 -0.59
CA PHE A 203 -46.31 -2.42 0.06
C PHE A 203 -46.17 -2.12 1.55
N GLN A 204 -46.88 -2.91 2.35
CA GLN A 204 -46.85 -2.86 3.81
C GLN A 204 -45.53 -3.47 4.31
N GLU A 205 -45.06 -3.08 5.51
CA GLU A 205 -43.71 -3.44 5.97
C GLU A 205 -43.52 -4.95 6.17
N LEU A 206 -42.98 -5.63 5.15
CA LEU A 206 -42.40 -6.96 5.25
C LEU A 206 -41.12 -6.92 6.11
N PRO A 207 -40.75 -8.03 6.80
CA PRO A 207 -39.54 -8.08 7.61
C PRO A 207 -38.27 -7.81 6.78
N PRO A 208 -37.32 -7.03 7.30
CA PRO A 208 -36.14 -6.58 6.55
C PRO A 208 -35.21 -7.72 6.11
N SER A 209 -34.38 -7.44 5.11
CA SER A 209 -33.35 -8.36 4.62
C SER A 209 -32.38 -8.77 5.71
N VAL A 210 -32.11 -10.07 5.78
CA VAL A 210 -31.21 -10.66 6.77
C VAL A 210 -29.85 -10.96 6.11
N LEU A 211 -28.83 -10.17 6.46
CA LEU A 211 -27.43 -10.57 6.26
C LEU A 211 -27.14 -11.85 7.06
N PRO A 212 -26.20 -12.71 6.62
CA PRO A 212 -25.78 -13.89 7.38
C PRO A 212 -25.41 -13.55 8.82
N GLN A 213 -26.24 -14.00 9.78
CA GLN A 213 -26.04 -13.75 11.21
C GLN A 213 -25.00 -14.68 11.82
N GLU A 214 -24.77 -15.86 11.21
CA GLU A 214 -23.55 -16.62 11.45
C GLU A 214 -22.35 -15.81 10.95
N ARG A 215 -21.52 -15.33 11.89
CA ARG A 215 -20.15 -14.94 11.56
C ARG A 215 -19.41 -16.13 10.97
N ALA A 216 -18.52 -15.86 10.01
CA ALA A 216 -17.61 -16.88 9.51
C ALA A 216 -16.84 -17.53 10.67
N ARG A 217 -16.66 -18.85 10.61
CA ARG A 217 -15.85 -19.57 11.59
C ARG A 217 -14.40 -19.52 11.14
N LEU A 218 -13.45 -19.58 12.08
CA LEU A 218 -12.04 -19.74 11.70
C LEU A 218 -11.89 -21.09 10.97
N PRO A 219 -11.24 -21.12 9.79
CA PRO A 219 -10.93 -22.37 9.11
C PRO A 219 -10.07 -23.26 10.01
N VAL A 220 -10.41 -24.54 10.08
CA VAL A 220 -9.63 -25.56 10.80
C VAL A 220 -8.51 -26.04 9.86
N PHE A 221 -7.29 -26.19 10.38
CA PHE A 221 -6.10 -26.46 9.57
C PHE A 221 -5.87 -27.94 9.28
N LEU A 222 -6.19 -28.79 10.26
CA LEU A 222 -6.37 -30.25 10.13
C LEU A 222 -7.88 -30.56 10.04
N GLU A 223 -8.38 -31.54 10.80
CA GLU A 223 -9.80 -31.95 10.77
C GLU A 223 -10.60 -31.34 11.94
N THR A 224 -9.94 -31.14 13.09
CA THR A 224 -10.56 -30.64 14.33
C THR A 224 -9.69 -29.59 15.04
N PRO A 225 -10.31 -28.65 15.79
CA PRO A 225 -9.56 -27.68 16.60
C PRO A 225 -8.66 -28.30 17.69
N SER A 226 -8.85 -29.56 18.10
CA SER A 226 -7.97 -30.23 19.08
C SER A 226 -6.64 -30.64 18.44
N GLN A 227 -6.70 -31.29 17.26
CA GLN A 227 -5.51 -31.64 16.50
C GLN A 227 -4.69 -30.37 16.15
N ASP A 228 -5.35 -29.26 15.83
CA ASP A 228 -4.67 -27.98 15.58
C ASP A 228 -3.94 -27.43 16.83
N GLN A 229 -4.49 -27.61 18.04
CA GLN A 229 -3.83 -27.21 19.29
C GLN A 229 -2.61 -28.07 19.59
N GLU A 230 -2.74 -29.39 19.43
CA GLU A 230 -1.64 -30.36 19.62
C GLU A 230 -0.52 -30.11 18.60
N GLN A 231 -0.87 -29.92 17.33
CA GLN A 231 0.07 -29.63 16.24
C GLN A 231 0.76 -28.28 16.40
N LEU A 232 0.07 -27.24 16.88
CA LEU A 232 0.70 -25.96 17.23
C LEU A 232 1.77 -26.14 18.30
N VAL A 233 1.43 -26.82 19.40
CA VAL A 233 2.35 -27.04 20.53
C VAL A 233 3.56 -27.87 20.09
N TYR A 234 3.36 -28.89 19.25
CA TYR A 234 4.43 -29.69 18.67
C TYR A 234 5.35 -28.88 17.77
N GLN A 235 4.82 -28.19 16.75
CA GLN A 235 5.62 -27.40 15.81
C GLN A 235 6.38 -26.26 16.51
N ALA A 236 5.77 -25.58 17.46
CA ALA A 236 6.42 -24.48 18.18
C ALA A 236 7.55 -24.96 19.09
N LYS A 237 7.43 -26.15 19.72
CA LYS A 237 8.53 -26.77 20.48
C LYS A 237 9.67 -27.20 19.55
N MET A 238 9.36 -27.92 18.47
CA MET A 238 10.35 -28.31 17.45
C MET A 238 11.09 -27.09 16.87
N GLY A 239 10.40 -25.96 16.68
CA GLY A 239 10.99 -24.70 16.23
C GLY A 239 11.92 -24.04 17.26
N LEU A 240 11.61 -24.12 18.55
CA LEU A 240 12.49 -23.65 19.62
C LEU A 240 13.74 -24.53 19.73
N ASP A 241 13.59 -25.86 19.69
CA ASP A 241 14.70 -26.80 19.78
C ASP A 241 15.62 -26.74 18.56
N ALA A 242 15.08 -26.54 17.36
CA ALA A 242 15.88 -26.35 16.14
C ALA A 242 16.63 -25.00 16.10
N TRP A 243 16.14 -23.98 16.80
CA TRP A 243 16.82 -22.70 16.95
C TRP A 243 17.86 -22.71 18.09
N ASN A 244 17.58 -23.45 19.17
CA ASN A 244 18.45 -23.65 20.33
C ASN A 244 19.06 -22.34 20.91
N PRO A 245 18.23 -21.35 21.28
CA PRO A 245 18.71 -20.12 21.92
C PRO A 245 19.36 -20.42 23.29
N THR A 246 20.21 -19.50 23.77
CA THR A 246 20.98 -19.65 25.02
C THR A 246 20.96 -18.33 25.80
N PRO A 247 20.61 -18.33 27.11
CA PRO A 247 20.06 -19.44 27.91
C PRO A 247 18.68 -19.90 27.40
N LYS A 248 18.25 -21.12 27.74
CA LYS A 248 16.98 -21.70 27.23
C LYS A 248 15.76 -21.33 28.06
N GLU A 249 15.94 -21.30 29.38
CA GLU A 249 14.90 -21.13 30.40
C GLU A 249 13.93 -19.97 30.15
N PRO A 250 14.36 -18.74 29.79
CA PRO A 250 13.43 -17.65 29.51
C PRO A 250 12.60 -17.88 28.22
N TYR A 251 13.13 -18.60 27.24
CA TYR A 251 12.40 -18.93 26.01
C TYR A 251 11.39 -20.04 26.25
N GLU A 252 11.75 -21.10 26.98
CA GLU A 252 10.82 -22.20 27.33
C GLU A 252 9.64 -21.67 28.17
N ALA A 253 9.91 -20.83 29.17
CA ALA A 253 8.88 -20.20 29.99
C ALA A 253 7.96 -19.28 29.18
N ARG A 254 8.53 -18.42 28.31
CA ARG A 254 7.77 -17.54 27.41
C ARG A 254 6.94 -18.34 26.40
N LEU A 255 7.49 -19.42 25.84
CA LEU A 255 6.81 -20.27 24.85
C LEU A 255 5.56 -20.91 25.47
N GLN A 256 5.68 -21.49 26.68
CA GLN A 256 4.55 -22.12 27.35
C GLN A 256 3.46 -21.12 27.73
N HIS A 257 3.83 -19.90 28.15
CA HIS A 257 2.89 -18.80 28.41
C HIS A 257 2.12 -18.39 27.14
N GLU A 258 2.83 -18.15 26.03
CA GLU A 258 2.20 -17.78 24.75
C GLU A 258 1.28 -18.89 24.22
N LEU A 259 1.73 -20.15 24.23
CA LEU A 259 0.94 -21.30 23.80
C LEU A 259 -0.36 -21.43 24.62
N ASN A 260 -0.29 -21.28 25.95
CA ASN A 260 -1.47 -21.33 26.82
C ASN A 260 -2.51 -20.25 26.43
N ILE A 261 -2.07 -19.04 26.07
CA ILE A 261 -2.96 -17.94 25.65
C ILE A 261 -3.53 -18.21 24.25
N ILE A 262 -2.71 -18.62 23.27
CA ILE A 262 -3.16 -18.90 21.89
C ILE A 262 -4.19 -20.04 21.86
N VAL A 263 -3.95 -21.10 22.64
CA VAL A 263 -4.86 -22.25 22.78
C VAL A 263 -6.16 -21.85 23.47
N SER A 264 -6.11 -21.17 24.62
CA SER A 264 -7.31 -20.76 25.36
C SER A 264 -8.16 -19.69 24.65
N MET A 265 -7.58 -18.93 23.72
CA MET A 265 -8.30 -18.01 22.83
C MET A 265 -8.83 -18.67 21.54
N GLY A 266 -8.49 -19.94 21.28
CA GLY A 266 -8.97 -20.69 20.12
C GLY A 266 -8.30 -20.31 18.78
N TYR A 267 -7.07 -19.79 18.81
CA TYR A 267 -6.37 -19.27 17.62
C TYR A 267 -5.32 -20.23 17.04
N ALA A 268 -5.27 -21.49 17.45
CA ALA A 268 -4.28 -22.45 16.99
C ALA A 268 -4.30 -22.67 15.47
N SER A 269 -5.49 -22.87 14.89
CA SER A 269 -5.69 -23.01 13.44
C SER A 269 -5.14 -21.81 12.66
N TYR A 270 -5.32 -20.59 13.17
CA TYR A 270 -4.83 -19.37 12.54
C TYR A 270 -3.30 -19.32 12.48
N PHE A 271 -2.61 -19.64 13.59
CA PHE A 271 -1.15 -19.71 13.58
C PHE A 271 -0.63 -20.79 12.62
N LEU A 272 -1.29 -21.95 12.53
CA LEU A 272 -0.91 -23.00 11.59
C LEU A 272 -1.12 -22.61 10.12
N ILE A 273 -2.23 -21.94 9.78
CA ILE A 273 -2.49 -21.39 8.44
C ILE A 273 -1.35 -20.45 7.99
N VAL A 274 -0.91 -19.56 8.89
CA VAL A 274 0.15 -18.59 8.61
C VAL A 274 1.54 -19.26 8.57
N ALA A 275 1.82 -20.21 9.46
CA ALA A 275 3.07 -20.99 9.46
C ALA A 275 3.22 -21.80 8.17
N ASP A 276 2.14 -22.42 7.70
CA ASP A 276 2.09 -23.20 6.47
C ASP A 276 2.34 -22.36 5.21
N LEU A 277 1.79 -21.15 5.14
CA LEU A 277 2.12 -20.19 4.07
C LEU A 277 3.61 -19.84 4.04
N VAL A 278 4.21 -19.60 5.20
CA VAL A 278 5.63 -19.24 5.31
C VAL A 278 6.53 -20.45 5.03
N GLN A 279 6.10 -21.65 5.41
CA GLN A 279 6.81 -22.88 5.09
C GLN A 279 6.71 -23.25 3.59
N TYR A 280 5.57 -23.02 2.94
CA TYR A 280 5.42 -23.12 1.48
C TYR A 280 6.32 -22.10 0.77
N ALA A 281 6.30 -20.84 1.22
CA ALA A 281 7.17 -19.79 0.68
C ALA A 281 8.66 -20.20 0.77
N ARG A 282 9.10 -20.67 1.95
CA ARG A 282 10.46 -21.15 2.18
C ARG A 282 10.86 -22.31 1.27
N THR A 283 10.01 -23.33 1.11
CA THR A 283 10.32 -24.49 0.26
C THR A 283 10.32 -24.18 -1.24
N HIS A 284 9.61 -23.14 -1.67
CA HIS A 284 9.55 -22.70 -3.07
C HIS A 284 10.49 -21.52 -3.39
N GLY A 285 11.44 -21.21 -2.50
CA GLY A 285 12.44 -20.16 -2.69
C GLY A 285 11.83 -18.75 -2.77
N ILE A 286 10.76 -18.49 -2.02
CA ILE A 286 10.09 -17.21 -1.88
C ILE A 286 10.53 -16.59 -0.56
N LEU A 287 11.24 -15.47 -0.60
CA LEU A 287 11.70 -14.80 0.62
C LEU A 287 10.52 -14.12 1.33
N THR A 288 10.35 -14.44 2.61
CA THR A 288 9.47 -13.73 3.54
C THR A 288 10.27 -12.68 4.32
N GLY A 289 9.59 -11.64 4.78
CA GLY A 289 10.19 -10.59 5.59
C GLY A 289 10.48 -11.01 7.05
N PRO A 290 11.00 -10.08 7.86
CA PRO A 290 11.26 -10.26 9.30
C PRO A 290 9.99 -10.55 10.14
N GLY A 291 8.81 -10.22 9.59
CA GLY A 291 7.56 -10.07 10.31
C GLY A 291 7.14 -8.60 10.33
N ARG A 292 5.84 -8.33 10.48
CA ARG A 292 5.28 -6.98 10.44
C ARG A 292 4.31 -6.73 11.60
N GLY A 293 4.31 -5.48 12.09
CA GLY A 293 3.39 -5.07 13.15
C GLY A 293 3.77 -5.69 14.50
N SER A 294 2.77 -5.94 15.35
CA SER A 294 2.99 -6.54 16.66
C SER A 294 3.31 -8.04 16.63
N ALA A 295 3.12 -8.75 15.51
CA ALA A 295 3.39 -10.19 15.42
C ALA A 295 4.85 -10.58 15.75
N ALA A 296 5.81 -9.68 15.52
CA ALA A 296 7.21 -9.86 15.92
C ALA A 296 7.43 -9.94 17.45
N GLY A 297 6.43 -9.61 18.27
CA GLY A 297 6.47 -9.80 19.72
C GLY A 297 6.12 -11.21 20.22
N SER A 298 5.78 -12.15 19.33
CA SER A 298 5.46 -13.53 19.68
C SER A 298 6.64 -14.48 19.44
N LEU A 299 7.05 -15.17 20.50
CA LEU A 299 7.99 -16.30 20.44
C LEU A 299 7.39 -17.49 19.70
N VAL A 300 6.09 -17.75 19.83
CA VAL A 300 5.42 -18.81 19.05
C VAL A 300 5.50 -18.52 17.56
N ALA A 301 5.22 -17.28 17.13
CA ALA A 301 5.38 -16.89 15.73
C ALA A 301 6.84 -17.04 15.24
N ARG A 302 7.83 -16.71 16.10
CA ARG A 302 9.25 -16.87 15.81
C ARG A 302 9.70 -18.34 15.72
N CYS A 303 9.13 -19.24 16.53
CA CYS A 303 9.45 -20.67 16.51
C CYS A 303 8.83 -21.37 15.29
N LEU A 304 7.60 -21.01 14.91
CA LEU A 304 6.98 -21.43 13.66
C LEU A 304 7.65 -20.82 12.42
N GLY A 305 8.54 -19.83 12.61
CA GLY A 305 9.26 -19.13 11.56
C GLY A 305 8.41 -18.12 10.77
N ILE A 306 7.20 -17.80 11.25
CA ILE A 306 6.32 -16.74 10.73
C ILE A 306 7.00 -15.38 10.81
N THR A 307 7.74 -15.16 11.90
CA THR A 307 8.65 -14.04 12.09
C THR A 307 10.07 -14.57 12.27
N SER A 308 11.08 -13.72 12.05
CA SER A 308 12.49 -14.10 12.23
C SER A 308 13.19 -13.34 13.36
N ILE A 309 12.60 -12.25 13.86
CA ILE A 309 13.17 -11.45 14.96
C ILE A 309 13.09 -12.20 16.28
N ASP A 310 14.11 -12.05 17.12
CA ASP A 310 14.10 -12.54 18.50
C ASP A 310 13.25 -11.60 19.40
N PRO A 311 12.11 -12.04 19.95
CA PRO A 311 11.29 -11.18 20.79
C PRO A 311 11.89 -10.97 22.19
N ILE A 312 12.81 -11.81 22.66
CA ILE A 312 13.44 -11.66 23.97
C ILE A 312 14.67 -10.76 23.87
N GLU A 313 15.55 -10.96 22.89
CA GLU A 313 16.78 -10.15 22.71
C GLU A 313 16.49 -8.66 22.40
N HIS A 314 15.33 -8.37 21.82
CA HIS A 314 14.87 -7.01 21.53
C HIS A 314 13.83 -6.47 22.53
N GLY A 315 13.45 -7.25 23.55
CA GLY A 315 12.49 -6.83 24.59
C GLY A 315 11.09 -6.54 24.05
N LEU A 316 10.57 -7.41 23.18
CA LEU A 316 9.27 -7.29 22.52
C LEU A 316 8.17 -8.03 23.33
N LEU A 317 7.00 -7.41 23.41
CA LEU A 317 5.92 -7.86 24.31
C LEU A 317 4.81 -8.60 23.57
N PHE A 318 4.50 -9.81 24.01
CA PHE A 318 3.46 -10.65 23.41
C PHE A 318 2.05 -10.08 23.67
N GLU A 319 1.80 -9.52 24.85
CA GLU A 319 0.51 -8.95 25.23
C GLU A 319 0.13 -7.72 24.40
N ARG A 320 1.12 -7.06 23.79
CA ARG A 320 0.91 -5.98 22.80
C ARG A 320 0.38 -6.53 21.47
N PHE A 321 0.66 -7.78 21.14
CA PHE A 321 0.08 -8.51 20.01
C PHE A 321 -1.26 -9.13 20.40
N LEU A 322 -1.22 -10.15 21.26
CA LEU A 322 -2.35 -10.94 21.68
C LEU A 322 -2.60 -10.76 23.19
N ASN A 323 -3.68 -10.05 23.52
CA ASN A 323 -4.05 -9.73 24.89
C ASN A 323 -5.19 -10.66 25.35
N PRO A 324 -5.02 -11.48 26.41
CA PRO A 324 -6.04 -12.45 26.84
C PRO A 324 -7.35 -11.79 27.32
N HIS A 325 -7.31 -10.52 27.75
CA HIS A 325 -8.52 -9.76 28.08
C HIS A 325 -9.27 -9.21 26.86
N ARG A 326 -8.80 -9.50 25.63
CA ARG A 326 -9.31 -8.90 24.38
C ARG A 326 -9.63 -9.98 23.34
N ARG A 327 -10.88 -10.43 23.30
CA ARG A 327 -11.40 -11.37 22.26
C ARG A 327 -11.55 -10.69 20.89
N THR A 328 -10.42 -10.36 20.28
CA THR A 328 -10.28 -9.92 18.88
C THR A 328 -9.22 -10.80 18.23
N LEU A 329 -9.46 -11.25 17.01
CA LEU A 329 -8.43 -11.97 16.24
C LEU A 329 -7.15 -11.11 16.15
N PRO A 330 -5.96 -11.68 16.42
CA PRO A 330 -4.70 -11.00 16.14
C PRO A 330 -4.48 -10.86 14.63
N ASP A 331 -3.82 -9.79 14.22
CA ASP A 331 -3.50 -9.54 12.81
C ASP A 331 -2.02 -9.86 12.55
N ILE A 332 -1.75 -10.79 11.64
CA ILE A 332 -0.41 -11.20 11.21
C ILE A 332 -0.28 -10.89 9.72
N ASP A 333 0.36 -9.75 9.43
CA ASP A 333 0.72 -9.36 8.08
C ASP A 333 2.01 -10.09 7.63
N LEU A 334 2.03 -10.62 6.42
CA LEU A 334 3.19 -11.27 5.80
C LEU A 334 3.78 -10.39 4.68
N ASP A 335 4.99 -9.87 4.88
CA ASP A 335 5.79 -9.32 3.79
C ASP A 335 6.44 -10.46 2.99
N VAL A 336 6.33 -10.42 1.66
CA VAL A 336 6.90 -11.41 0.73
C VAL A 336 7.54 -10.76 -0.49
N ASP A 337 8.39 -11.50 -1.20
CA ASP A 337 8.91 -11.12 -2.53
C ASP A 337 7.76 -10.64 -3.45
N PHE A 338 7.81 -9.35 -3.82
CA PHE A 338 6.82 -8.69 -4.66
C PHE A 338 6.57 -9.43 -5.99
N THR A 339 7.61 -10.04 -6.56
CA THR A 339 7.53 -10.76 -7.85
C THR A 339 6.84 -12.12 -7.74
N LYS A 340 6.82 -12.72 -6.55
CA LYS A 340 6.29 -14.07 -6.30
C LYS A 340 5.03 -14.12 -5.45
N ARG A 341 4.58 -12.98 -4.89
CA ARG A 341 3.42 -12.89 -3.96
C ARG A 341 2.19 -13.68 -4.41
N TYR A 342 1.87 -13.66 -5.71
CA TYR A 342 0.70 -14.35 -6.28
C TYR A 342 0.81 -15.88 -6.18
N GLN A 343 2.01 -16.45 -6.09
CA GLN A 343 2.23 -17.89 -5.90
C GLN A 343 1.75 -18.37 -4.52
N LEU A 344 1.77 -17.51 -3.48
CA LEU A 344 1.16 -17.82 -2.18
C LEU A 344 -0.37 -17.74 -2.23
N ILE A 345 -0.92 -16.75 -2.94
CA ILE A 345 -2.38 -16.60 -3.09
C ILE A 345 -2.94 -17.78 -3.90
N GLU A 346 -2.19 -18.25 -4.90
CA GLU A 346 -2.55 -19.42 -5.69
C GLU A 346 -2.40 -20.73 -4.88
N TYR A 347 -1.35 -20.85 -4.07
CA TYR A 347 -1.24 -21.95 -3.10
C TYR A 347 -2.43 -22.01 -2.11
N LEU A 348 -2.90 -20.86 -1.62
CA LEU A 348 -4.12 -20.81 -0.79
C LEU A 348 -5.33 -21.39 -1.53
N ARG A 349 -5.56 -20.99 -2.79
CA ARG A 349 -6.68 -21.51 -3.60
C ARG A 349 -6.57 -23.02 -3.82
N GLN A 350 -5.36 -23.52 -4.09
CA GLN A 350 -5.09 -24.94 -4.29
C GLN A 350 -5.29 -25.76 -3.00
N ARG A 351 -4.95 -25.21 -1.84
CA ARG A 351 -5.11 -25.87 -0.54
C ARG A 351 -6.55 -25.81 0.00
N TRP A 352 -7.25 -24.70 -0.18
CA TRP A 352 -8.51 -24.39 0.52
C TRP A 352 -9.76 -24.35 -0.37
N GLY A 353 -9.58 -24.38 -1.70
CA GLY A 353 -10.66 -24.25 -2.68
C GLY A 353 -10.72 -22.85 -3.30
N THR A 354 -10.92 -22.80 -4.62
CA THR A 354 -11.08 -21.54 -5.39
C THR A 354 -12.35 -20.76 -5.03
N ASP A 355 -13.32 -21.42 -4.39
CA ASP A 355 -14.57 -20.87 -3.86
C ASP A 355 -14.43 -20.29 -2.44
N ARG A 356 -13.37 -20.62 -1.71
CA ARG A 356 -13.15 -20.20 -0.30
C ARG A 356 -12.07 -19.14 -0.13
N VAL A 357 -11.35 -18.81 -1.20
CA VAL A 357 -10.24 -17.86 -1.23
C VAL A 357 -10.48 -16.76 -2.26
N ALA A 358 -10.60 -15.52 -1.79
CA ALA A 358 -10.74 -14.33 -2.62
C ALA A 358 -9.75 -13.25 -2.22
N GLN A 359 -9.39 -12.37 -3.16
CA GLN A 359 -8.66 -11.14 -2.82
C GLN A 359 -9.65 -10.06 -2.38
N ILE A 360 -9.24 -9.18 -1.47
CA ILE A 360 -10.13 -8.13 -0.94
C ILE A 360 -10.30 -7.02 -1.99
N GLY A 361 -11.52 -6.57 -2.24
CA GLY A 361 -11.82 -5.39 -3.06
C GLY A 361 -11.48 -4.07 -2.34
N THR A 362 -11.13 -3.05 -3.11
CA THR A 362 -10.91 -1.69 -2.60
C THR A 362 -11.44 -0.65 -3.58
N TYR A 363 -11.77 0.54 -3.07
CA TYR A 363 -12.44 1.59 -3.84
C TYR A 363 -11.58 2.86 -3.91
N GLY A 364 -11.12 3.18 -5.11
CA GLY A 364 -10.40 4.43 -5.36
C GLY A 364 -11.38 5.60 -5.42
N THR A 365 -11.24 6.57 -4.52
CA THR A 365 -12.19 7.68 -4.35
C THR A 365 -11.80 8.96 -5.10
N LEU A 366 -12.77 9.85 -5.31
CA LEU A 366 -12.61 11.16 -5.91
C LEU A 366 -11.93 12.16 -4.94
N GLY A 367 -10.63 12.02 -4.71
CA GLY A 367 -9.85 13.00 -3.93
C GLY A 367 -9.70 14.36 -4.63
N ALA A 368 -9.46 15.44 -3.87
CA ALA A 368 -9.41 16.84 -4.32
C ALA A 368 -8.76 17.08 -5.70
N ARG A 369 -7.55 16.54 -5.93
CA ARG A 369 -6.79 16.73 -7.19
C ARG A 369 -7.34 15.97 -8.40
N ALA A 370 -8.16 14.95 -8.19
CA ALA A 370 -8.83 14.19 -9.24
C ALA A 370 -10.19 14.83 -9.57
N VAL A 371 -11.03 15.05 -8.56
CA VAL A 371 -12.40 15.59 -8.75
C VAL A 371 -12.39 16.95 -9.44
N LEU A 372 -11.48 17.87 -9.07
CA LEU A 372 -11.32 19.15 -9.75
C LEU A 372 -11.03 19.00 -11.24
N ARG A 373 -10.21 18.03 -11.65
CA ARG A 373 -9.87 17.79 -13.07
C ARG A 373 -10.99 17.11 -13.83
N ASP A 374 -11.66 16.14 -13.23
CA ASP A 374 -12.70 15.37 -13.89
C ASP A 374 -13.96 16.21 -14.11
N VAL A 375 -14.38 16.98 -13.11
CA VAL A 375 -15.48 17.96 -13.22
C VAL A 375 -15.13 19.04 -14.26
N ALA A 376 -13.89 19.57 -14.24
CA ALA A 376 -13.45 20.55 -15.24
C ALA A 376 -13.46 20.00 -16.68
N ARG A 377 -13.14 18.71 -16.87
CA ARG A 377 -13.20 18.05 -18.19
C ARG A 377 -14.62 17.99 -18.73
N VAL A 378 -15.61 17.62 -17.90
CA VAL A 378 -17.02 17.56 -18.31
C VAL A 378 -17.61 18.97 -18.51
N LEU A 379 -17.19 19.95 -17.70
CA LEU A 379 -17.51 21.37 -17.90
C LEU A 379 -16.74 22.02 -19.07
N GLN A 380 -15.92 21.26 -19.81
CA GLN A 380 -15.12 21.71 -20.95
C GLN A 380 -14.17 22.89 -20.67
N ILE A 381 -13.73 23.04 -19.42
CA ILE A 381 -12.82 24.12 -19.00
C ILE A 381 -11.43 23.89 -19.62
N PRO A 382 -10.83 24.88 -20.31
CA PRO A 382 -9.53 24.75 -20.96
C PRO A 382 -8.43 24.20 -20.03
N ALA A 383 -7.77 23.12 -20.45
CA ALA A 383 -6.81 22.39 -19.62
C ALA A 383 -5.64 23.26 -19.09
N ALA A 384 -5.24 24.31 -19.82
CA ALA A 384 -4.24 25.28 -19.37
C ALA A 384 -4.70 26.08 -18.13
N GLN A 385 -5.97 26.51 -18.10
CA GLN A 385 -6.56 27.22 -16.96
C GLN A 385 -6.72 26.29 -15.75
N VAL A 386 -7.17 25.05 -15.99
CA VAL A 386 -7.23 24.00 -14.97
C VAL A 386 -5.85 23.76 -14.37
N ASN A 387 -4.80 23.60 -15.19
CA ASN A 387 -3.44 23.38 -14.72
C ASN A 387 -2.89 24.57 -13.89
N ALA A 388 -3.25 25.82 -14.22
CA ALA A 388 -2.89 26.98 -13.42
C ALA A 388 -3.50 26.93 -12.00
N VAL A 389 -4.75 26.47 -11.84
CA VAL A 389 -5.32 26.19 -10.51
C VAL A 389 -4.62 25.00 -9.86
N MET A 390 -4.45 23.89 -10.58
CA MET A 390 -3.86 22.65 -10.06
C MET A 390 -2.38 22.77 -9.63
N ALA A 391 -1.68 23.83 -10.02
CA ALA A 391 -0.35 24.17 -9.51
C ALA A 391 -0.38 24.62 -8.04
N ASN A 392 -1.49 25.19 -7.56
CA ASN A 392 -1.65 25.72 -6.20
C ASN A 392 -2.28 24.70 -5.24
N VAL A 393 -2.67 23.52 -5.72
CA VAL A 393 -3.28 22.45 -4.90
C VAL A 393 -2.17 21.53 -4.36
N PRO A 394 -1.93 21.46 -3.03
CA PRO A 394 -0.86 20.62 -2.45
C PRO A 394 -0.91 19.16 -2.89
N GLN A 395 0.25 18.49 -2.94
CA GLN A 395 0.35 17.06 -3.28
C GLN A 395 0.32 16.16 -2.04
N THR A 396 -0.51 16.53 -1.05
CA THR A 396 -0.64 15.83 0.23
C THR A 396 -1.67 14.70 0.11
N PRO A 397 -1.36 13.45 0.49
CA PRO A 397 -2.35 12.38 0.59
C PRO A 397 -3.46 12.73 1.58
N GLY A 398 -4.72 12.41 1.25
CA GLY A 398 -5.88 12.66 2.11
C GLY A 398 -6.42 14.10 2.14
N LEU A 399 -5.74 15.05 1.47
CA LEU A 399 -6.15 16.45 1.32
C LEU A 399 -7.60 16.59 0.83
N ARG A 400 -8.39 17.41 1.54
CA ARG A 400 -9.78 17.75 1.20
C ARG A 400 -9.90 19.17 0.63
N LEU A 401 -10.89 19.40 -0.23
CA LEU A 401 -11.15 20.72 -0.83
C LEU A 401 -11.47 21.80 0.22
N GLU A 402 -12.10 21.44 1.35
CA GLU A 402 -12.46 22.40 2.39
C GLU A 402 -11.23 23.03 3.07
N GLU A 403 -10.16 22.26 3.27
CA GLU A 403 -8.91 22.66 3.94
C GLU A 403 -8.16 23.76 3.17
N ILE A 404 -8.46 23.90 1.88
CA ILE A 404 -7.82 24.79 0.91
C ILE A 404 -8.82 25.72 0.21
N ALA A 405 -10.07 25.77 0.70
CA ALA A 405 -11.16 26.51 0.08
C ALA A 405 -10.90 28.03 0.00
N GLY A 406 -10.18 28.59 0.98
CA GLY A 406 -9.88 30.02 1.03
C GLY A 406 -9.05 30.53 -0.16
N ASP A 407 -8.09 29.74 -0.64
CA ASP A 407 -7.21 30.11 -1.76
C ASP A 407 -7.73 29.60 -3.11
N LEU A 408 -8.28 28.37 -3.15
CA LEU A 408 -8.75 27.79 -4.41
C LEU A 408 -10.09 28.33 -4.89
N LYS A 409 -11.06 28.58 -4.00
CA LYS A 409 -12.41 28.99 -4.42
C LYS A 409 -12.40 30.29 -5.25
N PRO A 410 -11.69 31.37 -4.85
CA PRO A 410 -11.57 32.57 -5.69
C PRO A 410 -10.94 32.28 -7.06
N ARG A 411 -9.92 31.41 -7.12
CA ARG A 411 -9.22 31.04 -8.36
C ARG A 411 -10.11 30.23 -9.31
N THR A 412 -10.94 29.33 -8.77
CA THR A 412 -11.95 28.61 -9.59
C THR A 412 -13.03 29.54 -10.11
N LEU A 413 -13.50 30.51 -9.30
CA LEU A 413 -14.47 31.53 -9.71
C LEU A 413 -13.93 32.50 -10.78
N ALA A 414 -12.62 32.78 -10.78
CA ALA A 414 -11.98 33.61 -11.80
C ALA A 414 -11.93 32.94 -13.20
N ILE A 415 -12.08 31.62 -13.27
CA ILE A 415 -12.09 30.82 -14.51
C ILE A 415 -13.51 30.39 -14.87
N GLU A 416 -14.33 30.06 -13.88
CA GLU A 416 -15.70 29.59 -14.03
C GLU A 416 -16.62 30.42 -13.10
N PRO A 417 -17.14 31.58 -13.55
CA PRO A 417 -17.80 32.55 -12.68
C PRO A 417 -19.14 32.13 -12.06
N SER A 418 -19.77 31.05 -12.52
CA SER A 418 -20.99 30.54 -11.87
C SER A 418 -20.69 29.75 -10.59
N GLY A 419 -19.42 29.38 -10.36
CA GLY A 419 -19.00 28.58 -9.21
C GLY A 419 -19.52 27.13 -9.22
N ARG A 420 -20.11 26.69 -10.35
CA ARG A 420 -20.53 25.31 -10.61
C ARG A 420 -19.37 24.35 -10.51
N TRP A 421 -18.19 24.70 -11.02
CA TRP A 421 -16.97 23.88 -10.93
C TRP A 421 -16.62 23.58 -9.46
N TRP A 422 -16.56 24.59 -8.59
CA TRP A 422 -16.29 24.41 -7.17
C TRP A 422 -17.42 23.66 -6.46
N ARG A 423 -18.68 24.05 -6.69
CA ARG A 423 -19.87 23.48 -6.04
C ARG A 423 -20.02 21.99 -6.35
N VAL A 424 -19.86 21.58 -7.61
CA VAL A 424 -19.92 20.18 -8.02
C VAL A 424 -18.70 19.41 -7.52
N SER A 425 -17.49 19.97 -7.59
CA SER A 425 -16.28 19.28 -7.10
C SER A 425 -16.35 18.98 -5.59
N ARG A 426 -16.93 19.89 -4.79
CA ARG A 426 -17.16 19.68 -3.34
C ARG A 426 -18.25 18.65 -3.05
N ALA A 427 -19.26 18.52 -3.92
CA ALA A 427 -20.33 17.53 -3.76
C ALA A 427 -19.91 16.11 -4.17
N LEU A 428 -18.94 15.98 -5.08
CA LEU A 428 -18.41 14.69 -5.54
C LEU A 428 -17.10 14.26 -4.85
N GLU A 429 -16.53 15.08 -3.98
CA GLU A 429 -15.29 14.73 -3.25
C GLU A 429 -15.50 13.52 -2.33
N GLY A 430 -14.56 12.58 -2.37
CA GLY A 430 -14.53 11.40 -1.52
C GLY A 430 -15.42 10.24 -1.96
N LEU A 431 -16.31 10.43 -2.95
CA LEU A 431 -17.15 9.36 -3.48
C LEU A 431 -16.30 8.28 -4.20
N PRO A 432 -16.71 6.99 -4.19
CA PRO A 432 -16.07 5.94 -4.99
C PRO A 432 -16.06 6.26 -6.50
N ARG A 433 -14.88 6.20 -7.13
CA ARG A 433 -14.71 6.37 -8.59
C ARG A 433 -14.62 5.04 -9.33
N HIS A 434 -13.87 4.09 -8.78
CA HIS A 434 -13.59 2.79 -9.39
C HIS A 434 -13.29 1.74 -8.32
N SER A 435 -13.59 0.48 -8.61
CA SER A 435 -13.10 -0.67 -7.85
C SER A 435 -11.68 -1.05 -8.30
N SER A 436 -10.93 -1.69 -7.40
CA SER A 436 -9.62 -2.27 -7.61
C SER A 436 -9.38 -3.42 -6.62
N ILE A 437 -8.26 -4.12 -6.73
CA ILE A 437 -7.87 -5.20 -5.81
C ILE A 437 -6.95 -4.63 -4.72
N HIS A 438 -7.20 -4.99 -3.45
CA HIS A 438 -6.38 -4.55 -2.32
C HIS A 438 -4.92 -5.03 -2.48
N ALA A 439 -3.97 -4.18 -2.08
CA ALA A 439 -2.55 -4.41 -2.34
C ALA A 439 -1.99 -5.66 -1.64
N ALA A 440 -2.57 -6.09 -0.51
CA ALA A 440 -2.15 -7.28 0.24
C ALA A 440 -3.28 -8.26 0.59
N GLY A 441 -4.53 -7.79 0.65
CA GLY A 441 -5.60 -8.49 1.35
C GLY A 441 -6.13 -9.73 0.62
N VAL A 442 -6.13 -10.85 1.34
CA VAL A 442 -6.75 -12.12 0.97
C VAL A 442 -7.74 -12.52 2.07
N VAL A 443 -8.86 -13.09 1.67
CA VAL A 443 -9.87 -13.70 2.55
C VAL A 443 -9.76 -15.21 2.45
N LEU A 444 -9.88 -15.88 3.60
CA LEU A 444 -10.11 -17.32 3.68
C LEU A 444 -11.40 -17.59 4.49
N SER A 445 -12.17 -18.61 4.11
CA SER A 445 -13.42 -19.00 4.78
C SER A 445 -13.50 -20.51 5.06
N ASP A 446 -14.27 -20.87 6.08
CA ASP A 446 -14.67 -22.25 6.39
C ASP A 446 -15.54 -22.88 5.27
N ARG A 447 -16.26 -22.05 4.50
CA ARG A 447 -17.30 -22.44 3.53
C ARG A 447 -17.19 -21.64 2.22
N PRO A 448 -17.97 -21.94 1.17
CA PRO A 448 -17.96 -21.17 -0.08
C PRO A 448 -18.31 -19.70 0.15
N LEU A 449 -17.49 -18.76 -0.36
CA LEU A 449 -17.59 -17.33 -0.07
C LEU A 449 -18.94 -16.72 -0.48
N ALA A 450 -19.56 -17.24 -1.55
CA ALA A 450 -20.89 -16.80 -2.00
C ALA A 450 -22.00 -17.00 -0.95
N GLN A 451 -21.79 -17.78 0.11
CA GLN A 451 -22.73 -17.88 1.25
C GLN A 451 -22.64 -16.70 2.22
N LEU A 452 -21.57 -15.90 2.14
CA LEU A 452 -21.19 -14.90 3.14
C LEU A 452 -20.99 -13.51 2.52
N VAL A 453 -20.18 -13.41 1.47
CA VAL A 453 -19.70 -12.15 0.89
C VAL A 453 -19.83 -12.17 -0.64
N PRO A 454 -20.33 -11.09 -1.28
CA PRO A 454 -20.38 -10.99 -2.74
C PRO A 454 -18.96 -10.92 -3.31
N CYS A 455 -18.67 -11.81 -4.27
CA CYS A 455 -17.42 -11.84 -5.01
C CYS A 455 -17.67 -11.72 -6.51
N VAL A 456 -16.79 -11.01 -7.21
CA VAL A 456 -16.70 -10.98 -8.68
C VAL A 456 -15.46 -11.72 -9.14
N LYS A 457 -15.45 -12.21 -10.38
CA LYS A 457 -14.25 -12.76 -11.02
C LYS A 457 -13.41 -11.61 -11.58
N GLY A 458 -12.14 -11.54 -11.18
CA GLY A 458 -11.16 -10.61 -11.75
C GLY A 458 -10.73 -11.02 -13.18
N PRO A 459 -9.85 -10.24 -13.83
CA PRO A 459 -9.37 -10.53 -15.18
C PRO A 459 -8.76 -11.94 -15.33
N ASP A 460 -8.08 -12.40 -14.29
CA ASP A 460 -7.43 -13.72 -14.21
C ASP A 460 -8.41 -14.85 -13.78
N GLY A 461 -9.72 -14.58 -13.77
CA GLY A 461 -10.78 -15.52 -13.37
C GLY A 461 -10.94 -15.75 -11.86
N HIS A 462 -9.95 -15.36 -11.04
CA HIS A 462 -9.98 -15.52 -9.59
C HIS A 462 -11.01 -14.62 -8.88
N LEU A 463 -11.49 -15.03 -7.71
CA LEU A 463 -12.45 -14.25 -6.91
C LEU A 463 -11.82 -13.00 -6.26
N VAL A 464 -12.58 -11.90 -6.29
CA VAL A 464 -12.33 -10.63 -5.61
C VAL A 464 -13.61 -10.22 -4.88
N THR A 465 -13.55 -9.83 -3.60
CA THR A 465 -14.75 -9.35 -2.88
C THR A 465 -15.24 -8.01 -3.45
N GLN A 466 -16.56 -7.84 -3.57
CA GLN A 466 -17.14 -6.50 -3.77
C GLN A 466 -17.15 -5.68 -2.48
N MET A 467 -17.24 -6.34 -1.32
CA MET A 467 -17.13 -5.67 -0.02
C MET A 467 -15.67 -5.27 0.27
N ASP A 468 -15.50 -4.12 0.92
CA ASP A 468 -14.19 -3.59 1.31
C ASP A 468 -13.61 -4.33 2.52
N MET A 469 -12.34 -4.06 2.84
CA MET A 469 -11.63 -4.65 3.99
C MET A 469 -12.39 -4.50 5.31
N VAL A 470 -13.01 -3.34 5.56
CA VAL A 470 -13.74 -3.09 6.81
C VAL A 470 -15.01 -3.94 6.87
N SER A 471 -15.79 -3.96 5.80
CA SER A 471 -17.02 -4.76 5.70
C SER A 471 -16.75 -6.25 5.85
N VAL A 472 -15.69 -6.75 5.18
CA VAL A 472 -15.21 -8.14 5.30
C VAL A 472 -14.84 -8.50 6.75
N GLU A 473 -14.11 -7.63 7.46
CA GLU A 473 -13.77 -7.82 8.88
C GLU A 473 -15.03 -7.87 9.78
N LYS A 474 -16.06 -7.07 9.48
CA LYS A 474 -17.31 -7.06 10.28
C LYS A 474 -18.15 -8.32 10.11
N LEU A 475 -18.08 -8.99 8.95
CA LEU A 475 -18.65 -10.33 8.75
C LEU A 475 -17.88 -11.45 9.50
N GLY A 476 -16.72 -11.13 10.08
CA GLY A 476 -15.89 -12.07 10.85
C GLY A 476 -15.02 -13.01 10.01
N LEU A 477 -14.89 -12.73 8.71
CA LEU A 477 -14.06 -13.50 7.78
C LEU A 477 -12.56 -13.40 8.13
N LEU A 478 -11.80 -14.46 7.88
CA LEU A 478 -10.36 -14.48 8.16
C LEU A 478 -9.60 -13.66 7.09
N LYS A 479 -9.05 -12.52 7.51
CA LYS A 479 -8.11 -11.71 6.72
C LYS A 479 -6.68 -12.28 6.81
N LEU A 480 -5.99 -12.32 5.67
CA LEU A 480 -4.55 -12.56 5.55
C LEU A 480 -3.96 -11.49 4.62
N ASP A 481 -3.03 -10.66 5.11
CA ASP A 481 -2.37 -9.65 4.26
C ASP A 481 -1.03 -10.21 3.74
N VAL A 482 -0.98 -10.53 2.45
CA VAL A 482 0.21 -11.00 1.72
C VAL A 482 0.80 -9.84 0.91
N LEU A 483 1.60 -9.01 1.58
CA LEU A 483 2.14 -7.76 1.03
C LEU A 483 3.40 -8.03 0.20
N GLY A 484 3.35 -7.67 -1.09
CA GLY A 484 4.53 -7.72 -1.96
C GLY A 484 5.50 -6.57 -1.64
N LEU A 485 6.60 -6.86 -0.95
CA LEU A 485 7.61 -5.88 -0.55
C LEU A 485 8.80 -5.90 -1.51
N ARG A 486 8.93 -4.84 -2.34
CA ARG A 486 10.00 -4.69 -3.34
C ARG A 486 11.42 -4.91 -2.78
N ALA A 487 11.67 -4.44 -1.55
CA ALA A 487 12.97 -4.59 -0.90
C ALA A 487 13.38 -6.06 -0.67
N LEU A 488 12.42 -6.98 -0.48
CA LEU A 488 12.70 -8.43 -0.44
C LEU A 488 13.10 -8.95 -1.82
N SER A 489 12.43 -8.50 -2.89
CA SER A 489 12.84 -8.83 -4.27
C SER A 489 14.25 -8.32 -4.59
N VAL A 490 14.62 -7.12 -4.12
CA VAL A 490 15.98 -6.59 -4.25
C VAL A 490 16.98 -7.48 -3.49
N ALA A 491 16.69 -7.82 -2.24
CA ALA A 491 17.53 -8.72 -1.44
C ALA A 491 17.72 -10.12 -2.08
N VAL A 492 16.65 -10.73 -2.59
CA VAL A 492 16.70 -12.04 -3.30
C VAL A 492 17.65 -11.98 -4.50
N ARG A 493 17.60 -10.89 -5.28
CA ARG A 493 18.38 -10.73 -6.52
C ARG A 493 19.87 -10.48 -6.28
N ILE A 494 20.23 -9.99 -5.09
CA ILE A 494 21.63 -9.85 -4.63
C ILE A 494 22.12 -11.12 -3.92
N GLY A 495 21.24 -11.76 -3.14
CA GLY A 495 21.59 -12.74 -2.11
C GLY A 495 21.32 -14.21 -2.42
N GLY A 496 20.60 -14.54 -3.50
CA GLY A 496 20.19 -15.92 -3.84
C GLY A 496 21.32 -16.95 -4.06
N SER A 497 22.58 -16.54 -3.97
CA SER A 497 23.79 -17.37 -4.07
C SER A 497 24.85 -17.06 -3.00
N ARG A 498 24.52 -16.29 -1.93
CA ARG A 498 25.48 -15.84 -0.91
C ARG A 498 24.98 -16.17 0.51
N GLN A 499 25.93 -16.47 1.41
CA GLN A 499 25.66 -17.25 2.64
C GLN A 499 24.89 -16.54 3.77
N HIS A 500 24.69 -15.22 3.72
CA HIS A 500 24.21 -14.44 4.86
C HIS A 500 22.75 -14.00 4.69
N GLY A 501 21.86 -14.51 5.55
CA GLY A 501 20.51 -13.97 5.73
C GLY A 501 20.51 -12.75 6.64
N PHE A 502 19.42 -11.98 6.65
CA PHE A 502 19.36 -10.71 7.38
C PHE A 502 19.45 -10.83 8.91
N ASN A 503 19.11 -11.99 9.46
CA ASN A 503 19.35 -12.35 10.86
C ASN A 503 20.81 -12.68 11.21
N THR A 504 21.71 -12.77 10.23
CA THR A 504 23.09 -13.28 10.40
C THR A 504 24.19 -12.24 10.14
N VAL A 505 23.80 -10.99 9.93
CA VAL A 505 24.73 -9.87 9.73
C VAL A 505 25.09 -9.27 11.08
N ASP A 506 26.39 -9.04 11.31
CA ASP A 506 26.89 -8.31 12.48
C ASP A 506 26.29 -6.89 12.53
N GLY A 507 25.59 -6.58 13.63
CA GLY A 507 25.01 -5.25 13.85
C GLY A 507 26.04 -4.14 14.04
N ALA A 508 27.32 -4.49 14.21
CA ALA A 508 28.46 -3.57 14.35
C ALA A 508 29.28 -3.37 13.05
N ASP A 509 28.85 -3.90 11.89
CA ASP A 509 29.66 -3.87 10.66
C ASP A 509 30.14 -2.45 10.27
N PRO A 510 31.47 -2.19 10.25
CA PRO A 510 32.01 -0.85 10.03
C PRO A 510 31.68 -0.25 8.65
N LEU A 511 31.51 -1.07 7.61
CA LEU A 511 31.17 -0.58 6.26
C LEU A 511 29.72 -0.10 6.20
N THR A 512 28.80 -0.86 6.78
CA THR A 512 27.37 -0.51 6.89
C THR A 512 27.15 0.69 7.78
N LEU A 513 27.74 0.72 8.98
CA LEU A 513 27.66 1.88 9.87
C LEU A 513 28.33 3.12 9.26
N GLY A 514 29.42 2.95 8.52
CA GLY A 514 30.06 4.03 7.76
C GLY A 514 29.20 4.58 6.62
N LEU A 515 28.45 3.74 5.90
CA LEU A 515 27.46 4.15 4.89
C LEU A 515 26.34 4.97 5.53
N LEU A 516 25.76 4.45 6.61
CA LEU A 516 24.69 5.10 7.36
C LEU A 516 25.15 6.45 7.94
N ALA A 517 26.32 6.51 8.58
CA ALA A 517 26.88 7.72 9.18
C ALA A 517 27.28 8.82 8.17
N ARG A 518 27.36 8.51 6.87
CA ARG A 518 27.49 9.50 5.79
C ARG A 518 26.15 9.93 5.18
N GLY A 519 25.05 9.23 5.49
CA GLY A 519 23.73 9.46 4.87
C GLY A 519 23.66 8.98 3.41
N ASP A 520 24.49 8.01 3.02
CA ASP A 520 24.56 7.43 1.66
C ASP A 520 23.38 6.48 1.36
N THR A 521 22.18 6.74 1.92
CA THR A 521 21.06 5.78 2.05
C THR A 521 20.03 5.82 0.91
N ASP A 522 20.36 6.36 -0.27
CA ASP A 522 19.49 6.26 -1.46
C ASP A 522 19.04 4.82 -1.71
N ALA A 523 17.74 4.62 -1.97
CA ALA A 523 17.10 3.32 -2.18
C ALA A 523 17.25 2.30 -1.03
N VAL A 524 17.79 2.68 0.14
CA VAL A 524 17.76 1.84 1.34
C VAL A 524 16.37 1.94 1.97
N PHE A 525 15.74 0.78 2.18
CA PHE A 525 14.40 0.68 2.78
C PHE A 525 14.29 1.50 4.08
N GLN A 526 13.17 2.23 4.25
CA GLN A 526 12.88 3.20 5.33
C GLN A 526 13.87 4.39 5.51
N LEU A 527 15.05 4.37 4.90
CA LEU A 527 16.16 5.29 5.23
C LEU A 527 16.51 6.28 4.10
N ASP A 528 15.78 6.27 2.99
CA ASP A 528 16.06 7.09 1.80
C ASP A 528 15.58 8.54 1.90
N GLY A 529 14.69 8.87 2.83
CA GLY A 529 14.15 10.22 3.06
C GLY A 529 15.19 11.25 3.52
N HIS A 530 15.06 12.52 3.08
CA HIS A 530 16.07 13.58 3.29
C HIS A 530 16.50 13.74 4.76
N GLY A 531 15.58 14.07 5.66
CA GLY A 531 15.91 14.28 7.07
C GLY A 531 16.25 13.01 7.84
N VAL A 532 15.95 11.81 7.30
CA VAL A 532 16.49 10.55 7.85
C VAL A 532 18.00 10.50 7.62
N ARG A 533 18.49 10.94 6.44
CA ARG A 533 19.93 11.07 6.16
C ARG A 533 20.59 12.09 7.08
N GLU A 534 19.96 13.24 7.30
CA GLU A 534 20.45 14.28 8.22
C GLU A 534 20.51 13.77 9.67
N LEU A 535 19.49 13.03 10.11
CA LEU A 535 19.49 12.35 11.41
C LEU A 535 20.63 11.33 11.50
N LEU A 536 20.80 10.46 10.51
CA LEU A 536 21.88 9.46 10.49
C LEU A 536 23.29 10.11 10.45
N GLN A 537 23.47 11.22 9.74
CA GLN A 537 24.72 12.00 9.71
C GLN A 537 25.04 12.69 11.04
N ARG A 538 24.01 13.18 11.75
CA ARG A 538 24.13 13.78 13.09
C ARG A 538 24.37 12.72 14.16
N MET A 539 23.62 11.62 14.10
CA MET A 539 23.67 10.52 15.06
C MET A 539 24.96 9.72 14.92
N LYS A 540 25.35 9.36 13.70
CA LYS A 540 26.43 8.42 13.37
C LYS A 540 26.23 7.08 14.11
N PRO A 541 25.43 6.16 13.54
CA PRO A 541 25.07 4.94 14.23
C PRO A 541 26.28 4.10 14.62
N ARG A 542 26.20 3.47 15.79
CA ARG A 542 27.20 2.57 16.39
C ARG A 542 26.78 1.11 16.35
N HIS A 543 25.48 0.84 16.20
CA HIS A 543 24.94 -0.51 16.15
C HIS A 543 23.58 -0.53 15.41
N ALA A 544 23.23 -1.67 14.80
CA ALA A 544 21.95 -1.88 14.11
C ALA A 544 20.72 -1.59 14.99
N LYS A 545 20.82 -1.76 16.32
CA LYS A 545 19.74 -1.44 17.26
C LYS A 545 19.35 0.05 17.22
N GLU A 546 20.27 0.98 16.97
CA GLU A 546 19.94 2.41 16.85
C GLU A 546 19.12 2.74 15.56
N ILE A 547 19.09 1.84 14.57
CA ILE A 547 18.27 2.01 13.36
C ILE A 547 16.79 1.71 13.64
N ILE A 548 16.50 0.89 14.66
CA ILE A 548 15.15 0.66 15.19
C ILE A 548 14.57 1.99 15.69
N ASP A 549 15.37 2.78 16.40
CA ASP A 549 14.99 4.10 16.92
C ASP A 549 14.81 5.13 15.81
N VAL A 550 15.68 5.14 14.80
CA VAL A 550 15.55 6.05 13.65
C VAL A 550 14.21 5.87 12.92
N VAL A 551 13.78 4.62 12.71
CA VAL A 551 12.48 4.29 12.08
C VAL A 551 11.29 4.71 12.95
N ALA A 552 11.45 4.73 14.28
CA ALA A 552 10.41 5.15 15.21
C ALA A 552 10.33 6.68 15.39
N LEU A 553 11.47 7.35 15.51
CA LEU A 553 11.61 8.77 15.83
C LEU A 553 11.34 9.71 14.64
N TYR A 554 11.72 9.33 13.42
CA TYR A 554 11.60 10.23 12.26
C TYR A 554 10.17 10.23 11.67
N ARG A 555 9.22 10.73 12.47
CA ARG A 555 7.79 10.83 12.12
C ARG A 555 7.21 12.15 12.68
N PRO A 556 6.10 12.70 12.12
CA PRO A 556 5.44 13.86 12.69
C PRO A 556 4.96 13.58 14.13
N GLY A 557 5.35 14.42 15.09
CA GLY A 557 5.21 14.16 16.53
C GLY A 557 6.54 13.85 17.20
N PRO A 558 7.06 12.60 17.14
CA PRO A 558 8.28 12.21 17.87
C PRO A 558 9.56 12.88 17.34
N MET A 559 9.51 13.56 16.19
CA MET A 559 10.65 14.34 15.69
C MET A 559 11.15 15.42 16.66
N ASP A 560 10.30 15.98 17.53
CA ASP A 560 10.73 16.97 18.52
C ASP A 560 11.66 16.35 19.59
N ALA A 561 11.44 15.08 19.92
CA ALA A 561 12.28 14.33 20.87
C ALA A 561 13.68 13.97 20.32
N ILE A 562 13.93 14.13 19.02
CA ILE A 562 15.23 13.83 18.39
C ILE A 562 16.35 14.69 19.01
N GLY A 563 16.07 15.94 19.38
CA GLY A 563 17.06 16.82 20.02
C GLY A 563 17.58 16.22 21.33
N THR A 564 16.64 15.91 22.23
CA THR A 564 16.91 15.26 23.53
C THR A 564 17.54 13.87 23.38
N TYR A 565 17.05 13.02 22.47
CA TYR A 565 17.64 11.70 22.21
C TYR A 565 19.12 11.82 21.82
N LEU A 566 19.47 12.74 20.91
CA LEU A 566 20.86 12.98 20.51
C LEU A 566 21.71 13.57 21.64
N ALA A 567 21.15 14.46 22.47
CA ALA A 567 21.86 15.06 23.61
C ALA A 567 22.15 14.03 24.71
N ARG A 568 21.16 13.21 25.11
CA ARG A 568 21.33 12.14 26.10
C ARG A 568 22.29 11.05 25.59
N ARG A 569 22.18 10.64 24.32
CA ARG A 569 23.13 9.73 23.67
C ARG A 569 24.57 10.25 23.64
N ALA A 570 24.75 11.57 23.60
CA ALA A 570 26.04 12.23 23.66
C ALA A 570 26.55 12.46 25.10
N GLY A 571 25.77 12.12 26.14
CA GLY A 571 26.09 12.41 27.54
C GLY A 571 26.01 13.90 27.91
N GLN A 572 25.28 14.70 27.11
CA GLN A 572 25.18 16.16 27.25
C GLN A 572 23.94 16.61 28.03
N GLU A 573 22.95 15.73 28.18
CA GLU A 573 21.74 15.93 28.96
C GLU A 573 21.55 14.70 29.89
N PRO A 574 21.24 14.89 31.19
CA PRO A 574 20.94 13.77 32.09
C PRO A 574 19.56 13.16 31.78
N VAL A 575 19.37 11.89 32.16
CA VAL A 575 18.05 11.28 32.21
C VAL A 575 17.29 11.85 33.42
N PRO A 576 16.04 12.34 33.29
CA PRO A 576 15.37 13.10 34.35
C PRO A 576 14.96 12.26 35.56
N HIS A 577 14.86 10.93 35.42
CA HIS A 577 14.53 10.01 36.51
C HIS A 577 15.03 8.60 36.23
N ASP A 578 15.60 7.94 37.25
CA ASP A 578 16.11 6.56 37.21
C ASP A 578 15.18 5.54 36.55
N ILE A 579 13.86 5.67 36.67
CA ILE A 579 12.93 4.72 36.04
C ILE A 579 12.90 4.83 34.51
N PHE A 580 13.09 6.03 33.94
CA PHE A 580 13.35 6.16 32.51
C PHE A 580 14.73 5.61 32.16
N GLY A 581 15.70 5.71 33.08
CA GLY A 581 17.00 5.05 32.96
C GLY A 581 16.88 3.53 32.87
N ALA A 582 15.99 2.90 33.64
CA ALA A 582 15.77 1.46 33.63
C ALA A 582 14.91 1.00 32.42
N VAL A 583 13.73 1.59 32.23
CA VAL A 583 12.74 1.15 31.23
C VAL A 583 13.11 1.61 29.82
N CYS A 584 13.76 2.77 29.68
CA CYS A 584 14.12 3.37 28.40
C CYS A 584 15.63 3.41 28.17
N HIS A 585 16.40 2.45 28.71
CA HIS A 585 17.87 2.40 28.54
C HIS A 585 18.28 2.32 27.06
N ASP A 586 17.60 1.48 26.26
CA ASP A 586 17.79 1.37 24.80
C ASP A 586 17.73 2.74 24.10
N THR A 587 16.87 3.63 24.57
CA THR A 587 16.55 4.93 23.97
C THR A 587 17.06 6.11 24.80
N TYR A 588 18.12 5.90 25.59
CA TYR A 588 18.80 6.93 26.40
C TYR A 588 17.85 7.70 27.34
N GLY A 589 16.87 7.02 27.92
CA GLY A 589 15.89 7.60 28.83
C GLY A 589 14.79 8.42 28.14
N VAL A 590 14.66 8.35 26.81
CA VAL A 590 13.55 8.96 26.05
C VAL A 590 12.47 7.90 25.82
N MET A 591 11.21 8.20 26.11
CA MET A 591 10.11 7.29 25.77
C MET A 591 9.83 7.35 24.26
N VAL A 592 10.01 6.22 23.57
CA VAL A 592 9.79 6.07 22.12
C VAL A 592 8.75 4.98 21.84
N TYR A 593 8.69 3.95 22.69
CA TYR A 593 7.93 2.74 22.41
C TYR A 593 6.72 2.51 23.31
N GLN A 594 5.63 2.04 22.69
CA GLN A 594 4.42 1.56 23.35
C GLN A 594 4.73 0.45 24.37
N GLU A 595 5.67 -0.42 24.03
CA GLU A 595 6.21 -1.45 24.91
C GLU A 595 6.92 -0.86 26.15
N GLN A 596 7.60 0.28 26.05
CA GLN A 596 8.20 0.98 27.21
C GLN A 596 7.13 1.55 28.13
N LEU A 597 6.06 2.15 27.60
CA LEU A 597 4.93 2.60 28.42
C LEU A 597 4.29 1.43 29.19
N MET A 598 4.18 0.26 28.57
CA MET A 598 3.64 -0.94 29.23
C MET A 598 4.54 -1.42 30.38
N GLN A 599 5.86 -1.43 30.17
CA GLN A 599 6.85 -1.75 31.21
C GLN A 599 6.87 -0.71 32.33
N LEU A 600 6.73 0.58 32.02
CA LEU A 600 6.69 1.67 33.00
C LEU A 600 5.55 1.50 34.01
N VAL A 601 4.32 1.25 33.55
CA VAL A 601 3.16 1.09 34.44
C VAL A 601 3.15 -0.25 35.18
N GLN A 602 3.74 -1.30 34.60
CA GLN A 602 4.03 -2.54 35.31
C GLN A 602 4.99 -2.29 36.49
N THR A 603 6.09 -1.58 36.25
CA THR A 603 7.10 -1.26 37.27
C THR A 603 6.54 -0.36 38.36
N MET A 604 5.98 0.81 38.02
CA MET A 604 5.47 1.78 39.00
C MET A 604 4.23 1.29 39.75
N ALA A 605 3.24 0.80 39.01
CA ALA A 605 1.88 0.60 39.51
C ALA A 605 1.42 -0.86 39.48
N GLY A 606 2.30 -1.81 39.15
CA GLY A 606 2.02 -3.24 39.29
C GLY A 606 0.99 -3.79 38.30
N TYR A 607 0.73 -3.06 37.20
CA TYR A 607 -0.10 -3.55 36.10
C TYR A 607 0.51 -4.83 35.52
N THR A 608 -0.32 -5.85 35.27
CA THR A 608 0.03 -6.96 34.39
C THR A 608 0.23 -6.43 32.96
N LEU A 609 1.02 -7.12 32.13
CA LEU A 609 1.22 -6.71 30.73
C LEU A 609 -0.09 -6.69 29.92
N ALA A 610 -1.07 -7.51 30.30
CA ALA A 610 -2.41 -7.53 29.71
C ALA A 610 -3.25 -6.30 30.08
N GLU A 611 -3.25 -5.86 31.36
CA GLU A 611 -3.82 -4.57 31.74
C GLU A 611 -3.06 -3.40 31.09
N ALA A 612 -1.74 -3.51 30.93
CA ALA A 612 -0.89 -2.44 30.41
C ALA A 612 -1.16 -2.15 28.91
N ASP A 613 -1.47 -3.14 28.07
CA ASP A 613 -1.96 -2.87 26.70
C ASP A 613 -3.34 -2.18 26.72
N LEU A 614 -4.24 -2.52 27.66
CA LEU A 614 -5.52 -1.83 27.80
C LEU A 614 -5.32 -0.36 28.20
N PHE A 615 -4.46 -0.10 29.20
CA PHE A 615 -4.04 1.22 29.63
C PHE A 615 -3.49 2.05 28.46
N ARG A 616 -2.51 1.49 27.73
CA ARG A 616 -1.95 2.10 26.51
C ARG A 616 -3.04 2.42 25.47
N ARG A 617 -3.99 1.50 25.22
CA ARG A 617 -5.09 1.71 24.25
C ARG A 617 -6.06 2.80 24.66
N ALA A 618 -6.32 2.97 25.95
CA ALA A 618 -7.22 4.01 26.45
C ALA A 618 -6.55 5.40 26.37
N ILE A 619 -5.26 5.49 26.69
CA ILE A 619 -4.47 6.72 26.51
C ILE A 619 -4.49 7.19 25.05
N SER A 620 -4.24 6.31 24.08
CA SER A 620 -4.31 6.65 22.65
C SER A 620 -5.71 7.02 22.14
N LYS A 621 -6.78 6.91 22.95
CA LYS A 621 -8.14 7.36 22.59
C LYS A 621 -8.50 8.76 23.08
N LYS A 622 -7.80 9.30 24.09
CA LYS A 622 -8.05 10.62 24.69
C LYS A 622 -9.48 10.89 25.18
N ASP A 623 -10.22 9.86 25.62
CA ASP A 623 -11.50 10.12 26.31
C ASP A 623 -11.23 10.72 27.71
N HIS A 624 -11.75 11.92 27.96
CA HIS A 624 -11.48 12.66 29.20
C HIS A 624 -11.95 11.91 30.46
N ALA A 625 -13.12 11.27 30.42
CA ALA A 625 -13.64 10.55 31.58
C ALA A 625 -12.77 9.32 31.91
N THR A 626 -12.43 8.53 30.89
CA THR A 626 -11.53 7.39 30.99
C THR A 626 -10.14 7.81 31.49
N LEU A 627 -9.57 8.90 30.95
CA LEU A 627 -8.26 9.41 31.37
C LEU A 627 -8.23 9.81 32.85
N SER A 628 -9.21 10.58 33.32
CA SER A 628 -9.25 11.00 34.73
C SER A 628 -9.46 9.84 35.70
N GLN A 629 -10.23 8.81 35.32
CA GLN A 629 -10.32 7.58 36.11
C GLN A 629 -8.94 6.88 36.17
N MET A 630 -8.28 6.71 35.02
CA MET A 630 -6.98 6.04 34.93
C MET A 630 -5.87 6.76 35.67
N GLU A 631 -5.88 8.10 35.72
CA GLU A 631 -4.94 8.89 36.53
C GLU A 631 -5.09 8.57 38.02
N GLY A 632 -6.33 8.46 38.51
CA GLY A 632 -6.65 8.05 39.87
C GLY A 632 -6.20 6.62 40.18
N ASP A 633 -6.56 5.65 39.33
CA ASP A 633 -6.20 4.24 39.48
C ASP A 633 -4.67 4.03 39.44
N PHE A 634 -3.97 4.71 38.53
CA PHE A 634 -2.51 4.71 38.43
C PHE A 634 -1.85 5.32 39.67
N THR A 635 -2.33 6.49 40.11
CA THR A 635 -1.81 7.19 41.30
C THR A 635 -1.97 6.33 42.55
N ALA A 636 -3.15 5.76 42.79
CA ALA A 636 -3.41 4.91 43.95
C ALA A 636 -2.51 3.66 43.97
N ARG A 637 -2.37 2.98 42.82
CA ARG A 637 -1.47 1.83 42.69
C ARG A 637 0.02 2.20 42.88
N ALA A 638 0.46 3.35 42.35
CA ALA A 638 1.84 3.82 42.49
C ALA A 638 2.17 4.26 43.93
N GLN A 639 1.25 4.97 44.61
CA GLN A 639 1.40 5.26 46.05
C GLN A 639 1.45 3.97 46.89
N GLY A 640 0.71 2.93 46.49
CA GLY A 640 0.81 1.59 47.08
C GLY A 640 2.19 0.93 46.92
N LYS A 641 2.99 1.35 45.94
CA LYS A 641 4.42 1.00 45.77
C LYS A 641 5.38 2.10 46.26
N GLN A 642 4.93 2.98 47.17
CA GLN A 642 5.74 4.00 47.86
C GLN A 642 6.27 5.15 46.97
N TRP A 643 5.76 5.34 45.75
CA TRP A 643 6.07 6.50 44.92
C TRP A 643 5.45 7.80 45.48
N SER A 644 6.16 8.92 45.40
CA SER A 644 5.63 10.21 45.87
C SER A 644 4.64 10.82 44.88
N LEU A 645 3.73 11.67 45.40
CA LEU A 645 2.77 12.42 44.58
C LEU A 645 3.42 13.43 43.63
N GLN A 646 4.71 13.76 43.79
CA GLN A 646 5.43 14.60 42.85
C GLN A 646 5.93 13.77 41.65
N GLU A 647 6.68 12.70 41.91
CA GLU A 647 7.20 11.80 40.86
C GLU A 647 6.06 11.23 39.99
N ILE A 648 4.94 10.84 40.62
CA ILE A 648 3.75 10.35 39.91
C ILE A 648 3.22 11.39 38.92
N ARG A 649 3.16 12.68 39.29
CA ARG A 649 2.66 13.76 38.43
C ARG A 649 3.62 14.09 37.29
N GLU A 650 4.92 14.13 37.57
CA GLU A 650 5.96 14.40 36.57
C GLU A 650 6.04 13.28 35.53
N ILE A 651 5.91 12.01 35.97
CA ILE A 651 5.86 10.85 35.08
C ILE A 651 4.52 10.77 34.34
N TRP A 652 3.39 11.08 34.98
CA TRP A 652 2.08 11.14 34.30
C TRP A 652 2.06 12.22 33.20
N GLY A 653 2.61 13.41 33.45
CA GLY A 653 2.80 14.43 32.42
C GLY A 653 3.66 13.96 31.25
N SER A 654 4.72 13.18 31.54
CA SER A 654 5.55 12.54 30.52
C SER A 654 4.79 11.48 29.71
N ILE A 655 3.93 10.69 30.36
CA ILE A 655 3.05 9.70 29.72
C ILE A 655 2.01 10.38 28.81
N MET A 656 1.41 11.48 29.27
CA MET A 656 0.45 12.27 28.48
C MET A 656 1.10 12.96 27.27
N ALA A 657 2.32 13.46 27.40
CA ALA A 657 3.08 13.98 26.25
C ALA A 657 3.38 12.88 25.23
N PHE A 658 3.77 11.68 25.70
CA PHE A 658 4.11 10.52 24.87
C PHE A 658 2.91 9.88 24.15
N ALA A 659 1.71 10.03 24.69
CA ALA A 659 0.45 9.41 24.23
C ALA A 659 0.21 9.49 22.70
N ASP A 660 0.63 10.61 22.10
CA ASP A 660 0.33 10.99 20.72
C ASP A 660 1.28 10.35 19.69
N TYR A 661 2.50 10.02 20.10
CA TYR A 661 3.57 9.60 19.20
C TYR A 661 4.17 8.22 19.49
N GLY A 662 3.83 7.59 20.61
CA GLY A 662 4.38 6.29 20.99
C GLY A 662 4.27 5.23 19.90
N PHE A 663 5.41 4.69 19.46
CA PHE A 663 5.51 3.75 18.33
C PHE A 663 5.58 2.29 18.79
N ASN A 664 5.31 1.33 17.90
CA ASN A 664 5.37 -0.10 18.27
C ASN A 664 6.78 -0.65 18.06
N LYS A 665 7.48 -1.04 19.15
CA LYS A 665 8.86 -1.57 19.11
C LYS A 665 8.95 -2.83 18.24
N SER A 666 7.93 -3.67 18.30
CA SER A 666 7.87 -4.93 17.52
C SER A 666 7.93 -4.69 16.01
N HIS A 667 7.11 -3.76 15.49
CA HIS A 667 7.17 -3.32 14.09
C HIS A 667 8.50 -2.61 13.77
N ALA A 668 8.95 -1.72 14.66
CA ALA A 668 10.21 -0.98 14.49
C ALA A 668 11.42 -1.91 14.39
N ALA A 669 11.49 -2.95 15.23
CA ALA A 669 12.63 -3.87 15.28
C ALA A 669 12.75 -4.67 13.99
N ALA A 670 11.64 -5.24 13.54
CA ALA A 670 11.58 -5.98 12.29
C ALA A 670 12.00 -5.11 11.08
N TYR A 671 11.38 -3.94 10.91
CA TYR A 671 11.68 -3.07 9.77
C TYR A 671 13.05 -2.41 9.88
N GLY A 672 13.49 -2.00 11.07
CA GLY A 672 14.79 -1.36 11.32
C GLY A 672 15.97 -2.30 11.07
N LEU A 673 15.90 -3.55 11.53
CA LEU A 673 16.93 -4.56 11.29
C LEU A 673 16.97 -4.97 9.80
N PHE A 674 15.82 -5.10 9.14
CA PHE A 674 15.80 -5.33 7.69
C PHE A 674 16.31 -4.11 6.90
N SER A 675 16.07 -2.88 7.37
CA SER A 675 16.65 -1.66 6.78
C SER A 675 18.17 -1.61 6.94
N TYR A 676 18.70 -2.05 8.09
CA TYR A 676 20.14 -2.24 8.31
C TYR A 676 20.72 -3.30 7.36
N TYR A 677 20.04 -4.43 7.17
CA TYR A 677 20.45 -5.44 6.18
C TYR A 677 20.46 -4.90 4.74
N MET A 678 19.48 -4.09 4.35
CA MET A 678 19.50 -3.42 3.04
C MET A 678 20.67 -2.43 2.93
N ALA A 679 21.03 -1.72 4.00
CA ALA A 679 22.25 -0.90 4.05
C ALA A 679 23.52 -1.74 3.94
N TYR A 680 23.57 -2.93 4.55
CA TYR A 680 24.69 -3.89 4.44
C TYR A 680 24.84 -4.41 3.01
N LEU A 681 23.76 -4.86 2.38
CA LEU A 681 23.78 -5.28 0.98
C LEU A 681 24.28 -4.15 0.06
N LYS A 682 23.90 -2.89 0.32
CA LYS A 682 24.41 -1.73 -0.41
C LYS A 682 25.89 -1.41 -0.12
N ALA A 683 26.35 -1.61 1.12
CA ALA A 683 27.73 -1.32 1.52
C ALA A 683 28.74 -2.33 0.95
N HIS A 684 28.35 -3.61 0.91
CA HIS A 684 29.21 -4.72 0.47
C HIS A 684 29.02 -5.09 -1.01
N TYR A 685 27.81 -4.94 -1.57
CA TYR A 685 27.47 -5.33 -2.95
C TYR A 685 26.77 -4.20 -3.74
N PRO A 686 27.37 -2.99 -3.84
CA PRO A 686 26.71 -1.79 -4.37
C PRO A 686 26.28 -1.89 -5.84
N LEU A 687 27.02 -2.62 -6.69
CA LEU A 687 26.68 -2.76 -8.11
C LEU A 687 25.49 -3.70 -8.27
N GLU A 688 25.50 -4.84 -7.57
CA GLU A 688 24.38 -5.78 -7.51
C GLU A 688 23.14 -5.12 -6.88
N PHE A 689 23.31 -4.30 -5.83
CA PHE A 689 22.23 -3.59 -5.17
C PHE A 689 21.50 -2.63 -6.11
N TRP A 690 22.23 -1.77 -6.79
CA TRP A 690 21.63 -0.82 -7.73
C TRP A 690 21.05 -1.51 -8.97
N ALA A 691 21.67 -2.58 -9.48
CA ALA A 691 21.08 -3.39 -10.55
C ALA A 691 19.77 -4.06 -10.10
N ALA A 692 19.72 -4.58 -8.87
CA ALA A 692 18.54 -5.22 -8.30
C ALA A 692 17.38 -4.23 -8.06
N GLU A 693 17.66 -2.99 -7.64
CA GLU A 693 16.66 -1.91 -7.54
C GLU A 693 16.15 -1.49 -8.92
N PHE A 694 17.05 -1.28 -9.91
CA PHE A 694 16.68 -0.77 -11.24
C PHE A 694 15.69 -1.66 -12.01
N SER A 695 15.80 -2.98 -11.91
CA SER A 695 14.82 -3.92 -12.51
C SER A 695 13.67 -4.31 -11.56
N THR A 696 13.45 -3.55 -10.48
CA THR A 696 12.21 -3.65 -9.68
C THR A 696 11.45 -2.31 -9.57
N ILE A 697 11.95 -1.21 -10.18
CA ILE A 697 11.24 0.07 -10.36
C ILE A 697 10.67 0.23 -11.76
N GLY A 698 9.59 1.01 -11.87
CA GLY A 698 9.10 1.53 -13.15
C GLY A 698 9.98 2.67 -13.68
N VAL A 699 9.94 2.88 -15.01
CA VAL A 699 10.79 3.83 -15.75
C VAL A 699 10.73 5.27 -15.20
N ASP A 700 9.54 5.70 -14.74
CA ASP A 700 9.32 7.04 -14.16
C ASP A 700 10.24 7.32 -12.97
N LYS A 701 10.51 6.30 -12.13
CA LYS A 701 11.45 6.39 -10.99
C LYS A 701 12.89 6.07 -11.40
N LEU A 702 13.08 5.17 -12.35
CA LEU A 702 14.40 4.77 -12.87
C LEU A 702 15.23 5.98 -13.31
N THR A 703 14.61 7.01 -13.90
CA THR A 703 15.30 8.26 -14.28
C THR A 703 15.97 8.97 -13.08
N GLN A 704 15.39 8.89 -11.88
CA GLN A 704 15.94 9.55 -10.67
C GLN A 704 16.94 8.65 -9.95
N GLU A 705 16.64 7.35 -9.82
CA GLU A 705 17.54 6.39 -9.18
C GLU A 705 18.82 6.15 -9.99
N ALA A 706 18.71 6.10 -11.33
CA ALA A 706 19.87 6.01 -12.21
C ALA A 706 20.80 7.24 -12.08
N LYS A 707 20.22 8.45 -11.92
CA LYS A 707 21.02 9.65 -11.61
C LYS A 707 21.79 9.47 -10.28
N ARG A 708 21.13 9.02 -9.21
CA ARG A 708 21.76 8.80 -7.89
C ARG A 708 22.92 7.79 -7.93
N ALA A 709 22.81 6.69 -8.68
CA ALA A 709 23.92 5.75 -8.84
C ALA A 709 25.07 6.34 -9.67
N VAL A 710 24.77 7.11 -10.72
CA VAL A 710 25.78 7.69 -11.62
C VAL A 710 26.58 8.82 -10.94
N SER A 711 25.98 9.67 -10.10
CA SER A 711 26.76 10.61 -9.27
C SER A 711 27.65 9.88 -8.26
N GLN A 712 27.23 8.71 -7.78
CA GLN A 712 28.01 7.86 -6.87
C GLN A 712 29.20 7.15 -7.55
N GLY A 713 29.39 7.28 -8.88
CA GLY A 713 30.51 6.71 -9.63
C GLY A 713 30.21 5.37 -10.31
N ILE A 714 28.95 4.95 -10.34
CA ILE A 714 28.53 3.72 -11.02
C ILE A 714 28.30 4.02 -12.50
N VAL A 715 28.99 3.31 -13.38
CA VAL A 715 28.76 3.39 -14.83
C VAL A 715 27.49 2.62 -15.16
N LEU A 716 26.58 3.24 -15.91
CA LEU A 716 25.36 2.60 -16.41
C LEU A 716 25.47 2.44 -17.94
N TRP A 717 25.57 1.20 -18.41
CA TRP A 717 25.61 0.83 -19.82
C TRP A 717 24.19 0.60 -20.36
N PRO A 718 23.88 1.08 -21.58
CA PRO A 718 22.61 0.84 -22.24
C PRO A 718 22.44 -0.65 -22.59
N PRO A 719 21.23 -1.07 -23.00
CA PRO A 719 21.02 -2.42 -23.51
C PRO A 719 21.97 -2.74 -24.68
N ASP A 720 22.49 -3.96 -24.70
CA ASP A 720 23.53 -4.44 -25.61
C ASP A 720 23.31 -5.94 -25.82
N VAL A 721 22.94 -6.37 -27.04
CA VAL A 721 22.56 -7.78 -27.30
C VAL A 721 23.71 -8.77 -27.08
N THR A 722 24.95 -8.30 -26.93
CA THR A 722 26.11 -9.14 -26.63
C THR A 722 26.23 -9.44 -25.12
N ARG A 723 25.65 -8.60 -24.24
CA ARG A 723 25.88 -8.63 -22.78
C ARG A 723 24.61 -8.61 -21.95
N SER A 724 23.62 -7.79 -22.31
CA SER A 724 22.37 -7.64 -21.57
C SER A 724 21.67 -8.97 -21.31
N HIS A 725 21.11 -9.09 -20.10
CA HIS A 725 20.16 -10.13 -19.75
C HIS A 725 18.73 -9.58 -19.91
N VAL A 726 17.73 -10.30 -19.42
CA VAL A 726 16.33 -9.83 -19.39
C VAL A 726 16.27 -8.47 -18.69
N ASP A 727 16.90 -8.41 -17.52
CA ASP A 727 16.93 -7.29 -16.59
C ASP A 727 18.32 -6.65 -16.48
N PHE A 728 18.43 -5.56 -15.71
CA PHE A 728 19.71 -4.98 -15.31
C PHE A 728 20.60 -6.03 -14.62
N VAL A 729 21.88 -6.05 -14.98
CA VAL A 729 22.90 -6.95 -14.44
C VAL A 729 24.14 -6.16 -14.01
N ALA A 730 24.77 -6.57 -12.91
CA ALA A 730 26.01 -5.98 -12.43
C ALA A 730 27.23 -6.68 -13.06
N GLU A 731 28.14 -5.90 -13.63
CA GLU A 731 29.48 -6.33 -14.05
C GLU A 731 30.57 -5.55 -13.28
N PRO A 732 31.82 -6.04 -13.25
CA PRO A 732 32.96 -5.24 -12.76
C PRO A 732 33.15 -3.90 -13.48
N SER A 733 32.61 -3.76 -14.70
CA SER A 733 32.64 -2.56 -15.53
C SER A 733 31.52 -1.55 -15.25
N GLY A 734 30.58 -1.86 -14.34
CA GLY A 734 29.35 -1.11 -14.09
C GLY A 734 28.09 -1.95 -14.30
N ILE A 735 26.93 -1.31 -14.31
CA ILE A 735 25.64 -1.99 -14.50
C ILE A 735 25.28 -1.97 -15.99
N VAL A 736 24.86 -3.11 -16.56
CA VAL A 736 24.33 -3.20 -17.93
C VAL A 736 22.82 -3.29 -17.86
N ALA A 737 22.12 -2.44 -18.62
CA ALA A 737 20.66 -2.45 -18.66
C ALA A 737 20.09 -3.70 -19.35
N GLY A 738 18.92 -4.14 -18.87
CA GLY A 738 18.19 -5.28 -19.42
C GLY A 738 17.57 -4.99 -20.78
N LEU A 739 17.36 -6.03 -21.57
CA LEU A 739 16.64 -5.92 -22.85
C LEU A 739 15.17 -5.49 -22.65
N THR A 740 14.56 -5.75 -21.49
CA THR A 740 13.20 -5.29 -21.14
C THR A 740 13.07 -3.77 -20.99
N LEU A 741 14.18 -3.04 -20.88
CA LEU A 741 14.15 -1.57 -20.90
C LEU A 741 13.80 -1.01 -22.28
N ILE A 742 14.01 -1.78 -23.36
CA ILE A 742 13.67 -1.40 -24.72
C ILE A 742 12.14 -1.46 -24.86
N ARG A 743 11.49 -0.31 -25.06
CA ARG A 743 10.02 -0.22 -25.16
C ARG A 743 9.48 -1.15 -26.25
N GLY A 744 8.61 -2.08 -25.83
CA GLY A 744 8.01 -3.11 -26.69
C GLY A 744 8.67 -4.50 -26.60
N VAL A 745 9.82 -4.64 -25.93
CA VAL A 745 10.45 -5.95 -25.69
C VAL A 745 9.90 -6.56 -24.40
N SER A 746 9.13 -7.64 -24.50
CA SER A 746 8.67 -8.38 -23.33
C SER A 746 9.78 -9.23 -22.69
N PRO A 747 9.65 -9.67 -21.42
CA PRO A 747 10.61 -10.58 -20.80
C PRO A 747 10.82 -11.88 -21.58
N GLU A 748 9.76 -12.44 -22.19
CA GLU A 748 9.89 -13.59 -23.09
C GLU A 748 10.71 -13.28 -24.34
N MET A 749 10.48 -12.12 -24.97
CA MET A 749 11.22 -11.72 -26.16
C MET A 749 12.71 -11.55 -25.83
N ALA A 750 13.02 -10.94 -24.69
CA ALA A 750 14.38 -10.86 -24.17
C ALA A 750 15.00 -12.25 -23.96
N GLN A 751 14.29 -13.19 -23.32
CA GLN A 751 14.77 -14.57 -23.14
C GLN A 751 15.05 -15.28 -24.47
N ARG A 752 14.20 -15.10 -25.50
CA ARG A 752 14.42 -15.68 -26.84
C ARG A 752 15.66 -15.12 -27.53
N ILE A 753 15.92 -13.81 -27.40
CA ILE A 753 17.13 -13.15 -27.91
C ILE A 753 18.38 -13.70 -27.20
N ILE A 754 18.31 -13.88 -25.89
CA ILE A 754 19.39 -14.41 -25.05
C ILE A 754 19.68 -15.88 -25.39
N ALA A 755 18.66 -16.71 -25.60
CA ALA A 755 18.84 -18.10 -26.02
C ALA A 755 19.49 -18.23 -27.41
N GLU A 756 19.18 -17.34 -28.36
CA GLU A 756 19.91 -17.26 -29.63
C GLU A 756 21.37 -16.84 -29.43
N ARG A 757 21.65 -15.81 -28.62
CA ARG A 757 23.01 -15.37 -28.26
C ARG A 757 23.83 -16.53 -27.69
N GLU A 758 23.24 -17.33 -26.80
CA GLU A 758 23.90 -18.45 -26.11
C GLU A 758 24.07 -19.68 -27.01
N ARG A 759 23.13 -19.92 -27.94
CA ARG A 759 23.32 -20.92 -29.02
C ARG A 759 24.49 -20.57 -29.94
N LYS A 760 24.66 -19.29 -30.30
CA LYS A 760 25.79 -18.77 -31.08
C LYS A 760 25.87 -17.25 -30.95
N SER A 761 26.99 -16.73 -30.47
CA SER A 761 27.24 -15.29 -30.37
C SER A 761 27.06 -14.60 -31.73
N PHE A 762 26.39 -13.45 -31.75
CA PHE A 762 26.21 -12.65 -32.96
C PHE A 762 27.55 -12.11 -33.47
N GLN A 763 27.80 -12.20 -34.78
CA GLN A 763 29.07 -11.76 -35.40
C GLN A 763 28.95 -10.41 -36.12
N SER A 764 27.74 -9.95 -36.43
CA SER A 764 27.50 -8.65 -37.11
C SER A 764 26.11 -8.09 -36.82
N LYS A 765 25.91 -6.79 -37.05
CA LYS A 765 24.59 -6.14 -36.88
C LYS A 765 23.50 -6.80 -37.74
N SER A 766 23.84 -7.20 -38.96
CA SER A 766 22.90 -7.85 -39.88
C SER A 766 22.52 -9.26 -39.42
N GLU A 767 23.48 -10.07 -38.99
CA GLU A 767 23.22 -11.42 -38.45
C GLU A 767 22.35 -11.35 -37.19
N ALA A 768 22.62 -10.38 -36.30
CA ALA A 768 21.81 -10.15 -35.11
C ALA A 768 20.37 -9.75 -35.48
N PHE A 769 20.20 -8.77 -36.38
CA PHE A 769 18.88 -8.30 -36.81
C PHE A 769 18.04 -9.45 -37.40
N GLU A 770 18.61 -10.25 -38.30
CA GLU A 770 17.93 -11.39 -38.93
C GLU A 770 17.54 -12.46 -37.89
N ARG A 771 18.47 -12.88 -37.03
CA ARG A 771 18.22 -13.93 -36.03
C ARG A 771 17.23 -13.48 -34.96
N ILE A 772 17.28 -12.21 -34.52
CA ILE A 772 16.31 -11.62 -33.60
C ILE A 772 14.93 -11.56 -34.25
N SER A 773 14.84 -11.13 -35.52
CA SER A 773 13.57 -11.09 -36.27
C SER A 773 12.92 -12.47 -36.33
N ARG A 774 13.71 -13.54 -36.50
CA ARG A 774 13.25 -14.93 -36.59
C ARG A 774 12.66 -15.49 -35.30
N VAL A 775 13.21 -15.14 -34.13
CA VAL A 775 12.76 -15.69 -32.83
C VAL A 775 11.81 -14.77 -32.05
N THR A 776 11.71 -13.50 -32.47
CA THR A 776 10.70 -12.56 -32.00
C THR A 776 9.80 -12.14 -33.16
N GLN A 777 9.96 -10.92 -33.69
CA GLN A 777 9.31 -10.40 -34.89
C GLN A 777 10.22 -9.33 -35.51
N SER A 778 10.10 -9.03 -36.81
CA SER A 778 10.89 -7.98 -37.47
C SER A 778 10.77 -6.62 -36.76
N ARG A 779 9.56 -6.27 -36.27
CA ARG A 779 9.32 -5.05 -35.51
C ARG A 779 10.08 -4.98 -34.18
N ILE A 780 10.37 -6.12 -33.56
CA ILE A 780 11.20 -6.19 -32.35
C ILE A 780 12.67 -6.00 -32.69
N ALA A 781 13.15 -6.58 -33.80
CA ALA A 781 14.52 -6.33 -34.30
C ALA A 781 14.73 -4.85 -34.69
N GLU A 782 13.73 -4.19 -35.28
CA GLU A 782 13.73 -2.73 -35.51
C GLU A 782 13.91 -1.95 -34.20
N LEU A 783 13.15 -2.27 -33.14
CA LEU A 783 13.23 -1.58 -31.85
C LEU A 783 14.58 -1.82 -31.15
N VAL A 784 15.11 -3.05 -31.19
CA VAL A 784 16.44 -3.41 -30.65
C VAL A 784 17.58 -2.77 -31.46
N SER A 785 17.40 -2.55 -32.76
CA SER A 785 18.31 -1.76 -33.58
C SER A 785 18.24 -0.26 -33.25
N ALA A 786 17.03 0.29 -33.15
CA ALA A 786 16.79 1.72 -32.90
C ALA A 786 17.25 2.17 -31.50
N SER A 787 17.16 1.29 -30.49
CA SER A 787 17.70 1.53 -29.15
C SER A 787 19.24 1.47 -29.06
N GLY A 788 19.92 1.20 -30.19
CA GLY A 788 21.37 1.10 -30.27
C GLY A 788 21.96 -0.20 -29.69
N ALA A 789 21.14 -1.17 -29.30
CA ALA A 789 21.62 -2.39 -28.64
C ALA A 789 22.44 -3.33 -29.54
N LEU A 790 22.46 -3.08 -30.85
CA LEU A 790 23.38 -3.72 -31.81
C LEU A 790 24.72 -2.97 -31.93
N GLY A 791 24.95 -1.91 -31.16
CA GLY A 791 26.00 -0.92 -31.37
C GLY A 791 27.42 -1.46 -31.42
N ARG A 792 27.76 -2.45 -30.58
CA ARG A 792 29.09 -3.07 -30.49
C ARG A 792 29.40 -4.10 -31.60
N LEU A 793 28.42 -4.54 -32.36
CA LEU A 793 28.62 -5.52 -33.43
C LEU A 793 29.14 -4.82 -34.71
N PRO A 794 30.04 -5.44 -35.48
CA PRO A 794 30.53 -4.85 -36.73
C PRO A 794 29.47 -4.85 -37.84
N GLY A 795 29.69 -4.00 -38.84
CA GLY A 795 28.81 -3.81 -39.99
C GLY A 795 27.89 -2.58 -39.89
N ARG A 796 27.31 -2.18 -41.03
CA ARG A 796 26.39 -1.03 -41.12
C ARG A 796 24.95 -1.52 -41.31
N LEU A 797 24.04 -1.03 -40.47
CA LEU A 797 22.62 -0.95 -40.79
C LEU A 797 22.37 0.36 -41.54
N LEU A 798 21.51 0.34 -42.55
CA LEU A 798 21.31 1.49 -43.44
C LEU A 798 20.23 2.45 -42.90
N LYS A 799 20.60 3.74 -42.78
CA LYS A 799 19.79 4.93 -42.41
C LYS A 799 19.45 5.13 -40.91
N THR A 800 20.15 6.08 -40.25
CA THR A 800 19.68 7.20 -39.35
C THR A 800 20.73 7.67 -38.29
N GLY A 801 20.46 8.77 -37.57
CA GLY A 801 21.19 9.35 -36.41
C GLY A 801 20.39 10.56 -35.85
N GLN A 802 20.69 11.25 -34.73
CA GLN A 802 21.84 11.29 -33.78
C GLN A 802 21.32 11.15 -32.30
N LEU A 803 22.06 10.95 -31.18
CA LEU A 803 23.48 11.09 -30.77
C LEU A 803 24.11 9.79 -30.13
N SER A 804 25.43 9.76 -29.85
CA SER A 804 26.15 8.66 -29.14
C SER A 804 26.10 8.77 -27.59
N LEU A 805 26.22 7.64 -26.87
CA LEU A 805 26.14 7.60 -25.40
C LEU A 805 27.50 7.74 -24.67
N PHE A 806 28.61 7.23 -25.19
CA PHE A 806 29.94 7.30 -24.52
C PHE A 806 31.02 7.86 -25.44
N ASP A 807 31.89 8.69 -24.87
CA ASP A 807 33.13 9.13 -25.48
C ASP A 807 34.29 8.23 -25.00
N THR A 808 34.72 7.34 -25.87
CA THR A 808 36.11 6.89 -25.96
C THR A 808 36.56 7.20 -27.37
N GLU A 809 37.65 7.95 -27.52
CA GLU A 809 38.18 8.34 -28.83
C GLU A 809 38.48 7.09 -29.69
N GLN A 810 38.35 7.23 -31.00
CA GLN A 810 38.63 6.19 -32.02
C GLN A 810 37.57 5.07 -32.21
N ASP A 811 36.35 5.43 -32.63
CA ASP A 811 35.75 4.72 -33.78
C ASP A 811 34.80 5.62 -34.60
N ALA A 812 34.89 5.56 -35.92
CA ALA A 812 34.34 6.55 -36.85
C ALA A 812 33.01 6.14 -37.51
N SER A 813 32.21 5.30 -36.84
CA SER A 813 30.95 4.75 -37.40
C SER A 813 29.80 4.62 -36.39
N LEU A 814 29.68 5.60 -35.49
CA LEU A 814 28.73 5.58 -34.38
C LEU A 814 27.26 5.76 -34.82
N GLN A 815 26.44 4.82 -34.35
CA GLN A 815 24.98 4.76 -34.48
C GLN A 815 24.34 5.29 -33.19
N GLN A 816 23.14 5.85 -33.28
CA GLN A 816 22.79 7.00 -32.42
C GLN A 816 21.29 7.02 -32.06
N VAL A 817 20.96 7.40 -30.82
CA VAL A 817 19.73 6.92 -30.11
C VAL A 817 19.03 8.02 -29.30
N ASP A 818 17.70 8.10 -29.39
CA ASP A 818 16.86 8.81 -28.41
C ASP A 818 16.48 7.87 -27.25
N ALA A 819 16.98 8.18 -26.05
CA ALA A 819 16.73 7.42 -24.82
C ALA A 819 15.29 7.59 -24.27
N VAL A 820 14.67 8.76 -24.47
CA VAL A 820 13.29 9.02 -24.04
C VAL A 820 12.30 8.34 -24.97
N GLN A 821 12.59 8.28 -26.28
CA GLN A 821 11.79 7.48 -27.21
C GLN A 821 11.96 5.97 -26.98
N SER A 822 13.21 5.49 -26.87
CA SER A 822 13.56 4.06 -26.83
C SER A 822 13.30 3.39 -25.48
N PHE A 823 13.55 4.09 -24.37
CA PHE A 823 13.47 3.56 -23.01
C PHE A 823 12.40 4.26 -22.17
N GLY A 824 12.20 5.57 -22.40
CA GLY A 824 11.28 6.40 -21.60
C GLY A 824 11.96 7.19 -20.48
N MET A 825 13.29 7.26 -20.47
CA MET A 825 14.07 7.95 -19.44
C MET A 825 15.15 8.85 -20.06
N GLU A 826 15.50 9.94 -19.37
CA GLU A 826 16.75 10.66 -19.64
C GLU A 826 17.93 9.76 -19.25
N TRP A 827 18.89 9.52 -20.15
CA TRP A 827 20.06 8.70 -19.81
C TRP A 827 21.12 9.52 -19.04
N PRO A 828 21.46 9.14 -17.79
CA PRO A 828 22.44 9.88 -16.99
C PRO A 828 23.88 9.49 -17.36
N VAL A 829 24.75 10.49 -17.55
CA VAL A 829 26.18 10.27 -17.82
C VAL A 829 27.03 11.09 -16.85
N ALA A 830 27.98 10.44 -16.15
CA ALA A 830 28.93 11.11 -15.28
C ALA A 830 30.05 11.79 -16.09
N GLN A 831 30.10 13.11 -16.04
CA GLN A 831 31.05 13.96 -16.75
C GLN A 831 32.02 14.70 -15.81
N GLY A 832 33.04 15.32 -16.40
CA GLY A 832 33.97 16.20 -15.68
C GLY A 832 34.85 15.50 -14.62
N PRO A 833 35.43 16.29 -13.69
CA PRO A 833 36.32 15.83 -12.63
C PRO A 833 35.57 15.11 -11.49
N ILE A 834 36.34 14.60 -10.53
CA ILE A 834 35.84 14.03 -9.28
C ILE A 834 35.78 15.15 -8.25
N TYR A 835 34.60 15.35 -7.65
CA TYR A 835 34.36 16.32 -6.60
C TYR A 835 34.34 15.63 -5.24
N ILE A 836 35.09 16.17 -4.28
CA ILE A 836 35.16 15.72 -2.89
C ILE A 836 34.65 16.85 -2.00
N ARG A 837 33.69 16.54 -1.13
CA ARG A 837 33.21 17.44 -0.07
C ARG A 837 33.94 17.11 1.24
N THR A 838 34.40 18.11 1.97
CA THR A 838 35.07 17.94 3.26
C THR A 838 34.57 18.89 4.34
N THR A 839 34.54 18.39 5.57
CA THR A 839 34.26 19.14 6.81
C THR A 839 35.50 19.85 7.37
N ARG A 840 36.67 19.72 6.74
CA ARG A 840 37.93 20.36 7.17
C ARG A 840 38.09 21.76 6.55
N ARG A 841 38.92 22.61 7.17
CA ARG A 841 39.50 23.77 6.47
C ARG A 841 40.32 23.30 5.27
N LEU A 842 40.17 24.00 4.14
CA LEU A 842 40.82 23.66 2.86
C LEU A 842 42.33 23.97 2.84
N GLU A 843 42.83 24.67 3.85
CA GLU A 843 44.24 25.08 4.00
C GLU A 843 45.23 23.90 4.04
N ASP A 844 44.81 22.69 4.45
CA ASP A 844 45.71 21.53 4.57
C ASP A 844 45.88 20.74 3.24
N VAL A 845 46.31 21.46 2.21
CA VAL A 845 46.59 20.92 0.87
C VAL A 845 47.64 19.79 0.92
N SER A 846 48.59 19.87 1.85
CA SER A 846 49.66 18.88 2.06
C SER A 846 49.14 17.50 2.48
N TRP A 847 48.01 17.46 3.20
CA TRP A 847 47.37 16.22 3.61
C TRP A 847 46.62 15.59 2.43
N TRP A 848 45.84 16.39 1.70
CA TRP A 848 45.13 15.94 0.50
C TRP A 848 46.05 15.38 -0.58
N GLN A 849 47.14 16.08 -0.89
CA GLN A 849 48.14 15.59 -1.84
C GLN A 849 48.72 14.22 -1.44
N ARG A 850 48.99 13.99 -0.14
CA ARG A 850 49.51 12.69 0.34
C ARG A 850 48.49 11.57 0.22
N GLN A 851 47.27 11.76 0.70
CA GLN A 851 46.23 10.72 0.65
C GLN A 851 45.86 10.37 -0.79
N LEU A 852 45.62 11.39 -1.63
CA LEU A 852 45.20 11.19 -3.01
C LEU A 852 46.32 10.64 -3.90
N LYS A 853 47.60 10.95 -3.62
CA LYS A 853 48.74 10.33 -4.30
C LYS A 853 48.93 8.86 -3.91
N SER A 854 48.46 8.43 -2.73
CA SER A 854 48.37 7.01 -2.42
C SER A 854 47.30 6.35 -3.30
N LEU A 855 46.05 6.84 -3.24
CA LEU A 855 44.93 6.29 -4.01
C LEU A 855 45.16 6.32 -5.54
N GLN A 856 45.96 7.24 -6.06
CA GLN A 856 46.32 7.27 -7.48
C GLN A 856 47.20 6.09 -7.92
N ARG A 857 47.91 5.44 -7.01
CA ARG A 857 48.66 4.21 -7.31
C ARG A 857 47.71 3.03 -7.54
N ASP A 858 46.61 3.01 -6.79
CA ASP A 858 45.65 1.90 -6.76
C ASP A 858 44.54 2.11 -7.82
N PHE A 859 44.17 3.37 -8.08
CA PHE A 859 43.11 3.78 -9.02
C PHE A 859 43.58 4.87 -10.03
N PRO A 860 44.64 4.62 -10.82
CA PRO A 860 45.11 5.58 -11.83
C PRO A 860 44.08 5.75 -12.96
N GLY A 861 43.72 6.99 -13.28
CA GLY A 861 42.72 7.31 -14.29
C GLY A 861 42.80 8.75 -14.82
N PRO A 862 41.86 9.17 -15.68
CA PRO A 862 41.97 10.45 -16.40
C PRO A 862 41.40 11.66 -15.65
N HIS A 863 40.57 11.48 -14.62
CA HIS A 863 39.79 12.56 -14.00
C HIS A 863 40.62 13.32 -12.96
N ALA A 864 40.70 14.64 -13.09
CA ALA A 864 41.25 15.50 -12.04
C ALA A 864 40.37 15.47 -10.78
N VAL A 865 40.97 15.79 -9.63
CA VAL A 865 40.28 15.85 -8.33
C VAL A 865 40.12 17.30 -7.88
N ILE A 866 38.92 17.65 -7.41
CA ILE A 866 38.57 18.95 -6.81
C ILE A 866 38.06 18.69 -5.39
N VAL A 867 38.63 19.38 -4.40
CA VAL A 867 38.22 19.32 -2.99
C VAL A 867 37.54 20.63 -2.62
N GLY A 868 36.32 20.57 -2.08
CA GLY A 868 35.56 21.73 -1.62
C GLY A 868 34.91 21.52 -0.26
N ASN A 869 34.50 22.61 0.37
CA ASN A 869 33.83 22.60 1.67
C ASN A 869 32.41 23.16 1.60
N ASP A 870 31.65 23.02 2.68
CA ASP A 870 30.26 23.46 2.79
C ASP A 870 30.09 25.00 2.76
N GLN A 871 31.18 25.76 2.64
CA GLN A 871 31.19 27.23 2.44
C GLN A 871 31.38 27.62 0.96
N GLY A 872 31.27 26.67 0.02
CA GLY A 872 31.39 26.93 -1.42
C GLY A 872 32.81 27.23 -1.92
N LYS A 873 33.83 27.16 -1.05
CA LYS A 873 35.24 27.25 -1.47
C LYS A 873 35.70 25.88 -1.96
N ALA A 874 36.55 25.87 -2.99
CA ALA A 874 37.16 24.66 -3.52
C ALA A 874 38.55 24.91 -4.12
N PHE A 875 39.36 23.86 -4.21
CA PHE A 875 40.64 23.87 -4.91
C PHE A 875 40.83 22.58 -5.73
N ARG A 876 41.61 22.67 -6.81
CA ARG A 876 42.04 21.52 -7.60
C ARG A 876 43.30 20.91 -6.98
N VAL A 877 43.39 19.58 -6.94
CA VAL A 877 44.59 18.90 -6.45
C VAL A 877 45.52 18.62 -7.63
N ASP A 878 46.53 19.45 -7.81
CA ASP A 878 47.43 19.39 -8.96
C ASP A 878 48.30 18.11 -8.98
N GLY A 879 48.62 17.65 -10.20
CA GLY A 879 49.29 16.38 -10.46
C GLY A 879 48.42 15.13 -10.26
N ILE A 880 47.34 15.21 -9.48
CA ILE A 880 46.48 14.06 -9.17
C ILE A 880 45.44 13.83 -10.28
N ARG A 881 45.34 12.58 -10.74
CA ARG A 881 44.20 12.08 -11.52
C ARG A 881 43.81 10.67 -11.08
N LEU A 882 42.51 10.41 -10.94
CA LEU A 882 41.95 9.14 -10.48
C LEU A 882 40.96 8.57 -11.50
N GLN A 883 40.60 7.30 -11.32
CA GLN A 883 39.46 6.70 -12.01
C GLN A 883 38.14 7.27 -11.45
N GLY A 884 37.16 7.45 -12.33
CA GLY A 884 35.79 7.84 -11.97
C GLY A 884 34.91 6.65 -11.55
N SER A 885 35.53 5.49 -11.29
CA SER A 885 34.88 4.23 -10.93
C SER A 885 34.37 4.23 -9.49
N TRP A 886 33.33 3.44 -9.22
CA TRP A 886 32.77 3.29 -7.87
C TRP A 886 33.84 2.91 -6.83
N GLN A 887 34.76 1.99 -7.14
CA GLN A 887 35.80 1.54 -6.21
C GLN A 887 36.74 2.69 -5.79
N SER A 888 37.15 3.53 -6.74
CA SER A 888 37.92 4.75 -6.49
C SER A 888 37.14 5.72 -5.58
N LEU A 889 35.84 5.94 -5.87
CA LEU A 889 35.01 6.82 -5.04
C LEU A 889 34.69 6.22 -3.66
N GLN A 890 34.60 4.90 -3.53
CA GLN A 890 34.44 4.22 -2.24
C GLN A 890 35.71 4.35 -1.38
N ALA A 891 36.89 4.19 -1.98
CA ALA A 891 38.17 4.42 -1.32
C ALA A 891 38.34 5.89 -0.89
N LEU A 892 37.84 6.85 -1.69
CA LEU A 892 37.75 8.26 -1.28
C LEU A 892 36.77 8.47 -0.11
N ARG A 893 35.58 7.86 -0.13
CA ARG A 893 34.61 7.92 1.01
C ARG A 893 35.12 7.24 2.29
N ALA A 894 36.14 6.40 2.19
CA ALA A 894 36.83 5.78 3.33
C ALA A 894 37.93 6.68 3.93
N LEU A 895 38.37 7.74 3.24
CA LEU A 895 39.31 8.70 3.81
C LEU A 895 38.63 9.48 4.97
N PRO A 896 39.33 9.68 6.10
CA PRO A 896 38.86 10.58 7.15
C PRO A 896 38.53 11.97 6.59
N MET A 897 37.48 12.61 7.13
CA MET A 897 37.06 13.98 6.80
C MET A 897 36.47 14.18 5.38
N VAL A 898 36.26 13.13 4.59
CA VAL A 898 35.40 13.17 3.40
C VAL A 898 33.93 13.05 3.84
N SER A 899 33.11 14.07 3.53
CA SER A 899 31.67 14.10 3.80
C SER A 899 30.82 13.76 2.58
N GLY A 900 31.46 13.30 1.50
CA GLY A 900 30.85 12.85 0.26
C GLY A 900 31.80 13.03 -0.92
N CYS A 901 31.68 12.20 -1.95
CA CYS A 901 32.33 12.43 -3.23
C CYS A 901 31.54 11.82 -4.38
N GLY A 902 31.66 12.44 -5.56
CA GLY A 902 30.91 12.09 -6.75
C GLY A 902 31.46 12.77 -8.01
N ARG A 903 30.71 12.64 -9.10
CA ARG A 903 30.98 13.31 -10.38
C ARG A 903 29.72 14.06 -10.83
N ARG A 904 29.89 15.15 -11.61
CA ARG A 904 28.75 15.89 -12.16
C ARG A 904 28.01 15.00 -13.14
N ILE A 905 26.69 14.93 -13.03
CA ILE A 905 25.84 14.26 -14.02
C ILE A 905 25.49 15.28 -15.09
N GLU A 906 25.51 14.87 -16.35
CA GLU A 906 24.73 15.55 -17.39
C GLU A 906 23.68 14.60 -17.94
N THR A 907 22.49 15.14 -18.16
CA THR A 907 21.30 14.39 -18.56
C THR A 907 21.01 14.74 -20.00
N LYS A 908 21.42 13.84 -20.92
CA LYS A 908 21.29 14.06 -22.37
C LYS A 908 19.80 14.12 -22.76
N ARG A 909 19.26 15.34 -22.86
CA ARG A 909 18.02 15.62 -23.60
C ARG A 909 18.34 15.61 -25.10
N VAL A 910 17.46 15.03 -25.89
CA VAL A 910 17.57 15.09 -27.36
C VAL A 910 17.12 16.47 -27.82
N TRP A 911 17.92 17.07 -28.69
CA TRP A 911 17.58 18.33 -29.34
C TRP A 911 16.64 18.10 -30.51
N THR A 912 15.46 18.71 -30.49
CA THR A 912 14.67 18.96 -31.70
C THR A 912 15.17 20.26 -32.34
N ASP A 913 15.68 20.16 -33.57
CA ASP A 913 15.87 21.25 -34.53
C ASP A 913 16.60 22.52 -34.03
N GLY A 914 17.83 22.34 -33.55
CA GLY A 914 18.91 23.29 -33.85
C GLY A 914 18.94 24.64 -33.11
N GLN A 915 18.16 24.83 -32.04
CA GLN A 915 18.30 26.00 -31.15
C GLN A 915 18.81 25.60 -29.78
N ASP A 916 20.00 26.09 -29.39
CA ASP A 916 20.58 25.86 -28.06
C ASP A 916 19.87 26.70 -26.99
N ILE A 917 19.15 26.01 -26.10
CA ILE A 917 18.49 26.58 -24.92
C ILE A 917 18.87 25.76 -23.67
N THR A 918 20.18 25.57 -23.42
CA THR A 918 20.66 24.92 -22.18
C THR A 918 20.85 25.88 -21.00
N ARG A 919 19.75 26.19 -20.31
CA ARG A 919 19.78 26.55 -18.87
C ARG A 919 18.77 25.74 -18.07
N GLY A 920 19.25 24.63 -17.53
CA GLY A 920 18.53 23.72 -16.64
C GLY A 920 19.56 22.86 -15.89
N THR A 921 20.24 23.47 -14.93
CA THR A 921 21.25 22.82 -14.07
C THR A 921 20.66 22.54 -12.70
N ASP A 922 20.43 21.26 -12.41
CA ASP A 922 20.41 20.71 -11.05
C ASP A 922 21.84 20.24 -10.66
#